data_AF-A0A9C8GII1-F1
#
_entry.id   AF-A0A9C8GII1-F1
#
_cell.length_a   1.000
_cell.length_b   1.000
_cell.length_c   1.000
_cell.angle_alpha   90.00
_cell.angle_beta   90.00
_cell.angle_gamma   90.00
#
_symmetry.space_group_name_H-M   'P 1'
#
loop_
_entity.id
_entity.type
_entity.pdbx_description
1 polymer ?
#
loop_
_entity_poly.entity_id
_entity_poly.type
_entity_poly.pdbx_seq_one_letter_code
_entity_poly.pdbx_strand_id
1 'polypeptide(L)'
;MSKYIATRAIRGANGLVAEADALLKKAIAEKGADTPVAFPNTAYFLPVTYGMLNHKVETLGDLEPSLAHAKKLLHPLPDEELWVPYLGETLDSGMATLLAAEAIEGVRFVYGQEPTPYPGLELTGGTEYPDFKGDGHLNGPIDDIQLRSWGIQLVDGRMPGFAALVGKARSNEAAVNIVRELQKRNILIFLCGNVNGRSVIDQLQEEGVEMGYDTYIVPFGKDTISAIYPMGFATRSALTFGGLKAGQWRDIMIYNKFRVFAFVLALGEVDDLKYAAAAGAISYGFPTIADTVIPEILPTGVTRYEHVISMPWNEIDAETDAEKAAKFVQRAIEVRGVKIKITEVPVPVPYGSAFEGEVVRRADMRVEFGGKHSRAFEYLRMAPMDEVEDGKVEIVGPDFEDVEVGGTMDLGFVIEVAGRKMQEDFEPVLERQLHYFVNAASGIQHIGQRDITWIRISKTAAEKGFDLSHFGKLMHARFHADFGAIVDKVQVKIITDPELHAEWLAKARDAYEFRNQRLADLTDEAVETFYDCTLCQSFAPTHVCIVSPERLGLCGAYNWLDCKASHQINPTGPNQPISKGNLIDPVKGYWTGTNEAAVKNSQGTVEEVAMYSIMENPMTACGCFECIVMYIPEVEGVMVVSREDPSMTPAGMTFSTLAGMAGGGLQTPGVMGVGKFYLTSPKFISADGGFKRVVWMSSFLKDSMTEEFKMVAEREGVPDLVDRIADERDVTSVDELVEWIKEKDHPVLEMGVMRAESGEVEAAPKAPAAAKEEAPKAKVEAKPAEKAPEKAPLVEEAKPVSKPAPAPAPTPATELPADANVQQIAQASADIVLGSIRNALTAALRELGGVAPEMPAAPTAPAVQPVTEREAEPEIAEPKRAR
;
A
#
# COMPACT_ATOMS: atom_id res chain seq x y z
N MET A 1 -0.17 -15.49 36.44
CA MET A 1 -1.30 -15.36 35.50
C MET A 1 -2.49 -14.85 36.29
N SER A 2 -3.14 -13.78 35.84
CA SER A 2 -4.20 -13.15 36.62
C SER A 2 -5.53 -13.91 36.52
N LYS A 3 -5.96 -14.51 37.63
CA LYS A 3 -7.31 -15.11 37.75
C LYS A 3 -8.40 -14.06 37.49
N TYR A 4 -8.22 -12.83 37.96
CA TYR A 4 -9.16 -11.73 37.72
C TYR A 4 -9.41 -11.50 36.22
N ILE A 5 -8.36 -11.48 35.39
CA ILE A 5 -8.52 -11.32 33.94
C ILE A 5 -9.27 -12.51 33.35
N ALA A 6 -8.87 -13.75 33.70
CA ALA A 6 -9.54 -14.96 33.22
C ALA A 6 -11.05 -14.94 33.57
N THR A 7 -11.41 -14.66 34.82
CA THR A 7 -12.80 -14.55 35.27
C THR A 7 -13.58 -13.48 34.50
N ARG A 8 -13.01 -12.28 34.29
CA ARG A 8 -13.67 -11.17 33.57
C ARG A 8 -13.87 -11.52 32.08
N ALA A 9 -12.83 -12.05 31.42
CA ALA A 9 -12.86 -12.43 30.01
C ALA A 9 -13.83 -13.59 29.74
N ILE A 10 -13.80 -14.65 30.55
CA ILE A 10 -14.71 -15.79 30.43
C ILE A 10 -16.16 -15.34 30.68
N ARG A 11 -16.41 -14.46 31.66
CA ARG A 11 -17.76 -13.91 31.91
C ARG A 11 -18.25 -13.05 30.76
N GLY A 12 -17.39 -12.19 30.19
CA GLY A 12 -17.71 -11.37 29.02
C GLY A 12 -18.03 -12.23 27.78
N ALA A 13 -17.23 -13.26 27.52
CA ALA A 13 -17.46 -14.20 26.42
C ALA A 13 -18.79 -14.95 26.54
N ASN A 14 -19.10 -15.48 27.73
CA ASN A 14 -20.38 -16.13 28.00
C ASN A 14 -21.57 -15.17 27.79
N GLY A 15 -21.43 -13.91 28.21
CA GLY A 15 -22.43 -12.86 27.98
C GLY A 15 -22.66 -12.57 26.50
N LEU A 16 -21.59 -12.26 25.76
CA LEU A 16 -21.69 -11.87 24.35
C LEU A 16 -22.17 -13.03 23.45
N VAL A 17 -21.73 -14.27 23.69
CA VAL A 17 -22.21 -15.44 22.93
C VAL A 17 -23.71 -15.69 23.18
N ALA A 18 -24.20 -15.46 24.41
CA ALA A 18 -25.63 -15.55 24.70
C ALA A 18 -26.44 -14.42 24.05
N GLU A 19 -25.92 -13.20 24.01
CA GLU A 19 -26.51 -12.06 23.31
C GLU A 19 -26.58 -12.30 21.79
N ALA A 20 -25.48 -12.75 21.18
CA ALA A 20 -25.41 -13.08 19.76
C ALA A 20 -26.40 -14.19 19.36
N ASP A 21 -26.54 -15.23 20.19
CA ASP A 21 -27.52 -16.31 19.98
C ASP A 21 -28.97 -15.82 20.07
N ALA A 22 -29.27 -14.93 21.02
CA ALA A 22 -30.60 -14.33 21.14
C ALA A 22 -30.91 -13.37 19.98
N LEU A 23 -29.94 -12.56 19.58
CA LEU A 23 -30.05 -11.61 18.47
C LEU A 23 -30.22 -12.35 17.13
N LEU A 24 -29.44 -13.41 16.88
CA LEU A 24 -29.57 -14.21 15.67
C LEU A 24 -30.95 -14.88 15.57
N LYS A 25 -31.42 -15.51 16.66
CA LYS A 25 -32.76 -16.12 16.69
C LYS A 25 -33.87 -15.11 16.41
N LYS A 26 -33.74 -13.90 16.93
CA LYS A 26 -34.65 -12.79 16.62
C LYS A 26 -34.58 -12.41 15.15
N ALA A 27 -33.38 -12.23 14.60
CA ALA A 27 -33.19 -11.86 13.19
C ALA A 27 -33.74 -12.93 12.23
N ILE A 28 -33.48 -14.21 12.47
CA ILE A 28 -34.04 -15.32 11.70
C ILE A 28 -35.58 -15.34 11.78
N ALA A 29 -36.16 -15.06 12.95
CA ALA A 29 -37.62 -15.01 13.10
C ALA A 29 -38.28 -13.78 12.44
N GLU A 30 -37.59 -12.63 12.37
CA GLU A 30 -38.11 -11.38 11.81
C GLU A 30 -37.85 -11.22 10.30
N LYS A 31 -36.73 -11.76 9.79
CA LYS A 31 -36.25 -11.56 8.42
C LYS A 31 -36.26 -12.85 7.59
N GLY A 32 -36.12 -14.01 8.23
CA GLY A 32 -35.97 -15.31 7.58
C GLY A 32 -34.50 -15.74 7.46
N ALA A 33 -34.24 -17.04 7.56
CA ALA A 33 -32.89 -17.61 7.54
C ALA A 33 -32.11 -17.29 6.25
N ASP A 34 -32.81 -17.29 5.09
CA ASP A 34 -32.22 -17.04 3.77
C ASP A 34 -31.87 -15.54 3.51
N THR A 35 -32.02 -14.66 4.51
CA THR A 35 -31.69 -13.23 4.36
C THR A 35 -30.18 -13.07 4.16
N PRO A 36 -29.71 -12.40 3.10
CA PRO A 36 -28.28 -12.22 2.85
C PRO A 36 -27.56 -11.48 3.98
N VAL A 37 -26.35 -11.94 4.32
CA VAL A 37 -25.41 -11.30 5.24
C VAL A 37 -24.12 -11.03 4.47
N ALA A 38 -23.70 -9.77 4.38
CA ALA A 38 -22.46 -9.39 3.73
C ALA A 38 -21.85 -8.16 4.40
N PHE A 39 -20.52 -8.12 4.48
CA PHE A 39 -19.78 -6.88 4.67
C PHE A 39 -19.52 -6.24 3.29
N PRO A 40 -19.40 -4.90 3.21
CA PRO A 40 -19.10 -4.20 1.95
C PRO A 40 -17.77 -4.66 1.35
N ASN A 41 -17.74 -4.76 0.02
CA ASN A 41 -16.53 -4.81 -0.81
C ASN A 41 -15.45 -5.80 -0.31
N THR A 42 -15.86 -7.00 0.14
CA THR A 42 -14.94 -8.06 0.57
C THR A 42 -15.23 -9.41 -0.08
N ALA A 43 -14.18 -10.10 -0.53
CA ALA A 43 -14.22 -11.47 -1.03
C ALA A 43 -14.10 -12.52 0.10
N TYR A 44 -13.94 -12.09 1.35
CA TYR A 44 -13.66 -12.94 2.51
C TYR A 44 -14.87 -13.15 3.44
N PHE A 45 -16.10 -12.85 2.98
CA PHE A 45 -17.35 -13.02 3.73
C PHE A 45 -17.29 -12.27 5.08
N LEU A 46 -17.64 -12.94 6.18
CA LEU A 46 -17.29 -12.52 7.54
C LEU A 46 -15.85 -13.01 7.84
N PRO A 47 -14.82 -12.14 7.83
CA PRO A 47 -13.45 -12.61 7.60
C PRO A 47 -12.81 -13.41 8.75
N VAL A 48 -13.17 -13.16 10.01
CA VAL A 48 -12.67 -13.94 11.15
C VAL A 48 -13.29 -15.33 11.14
N THR A 49 -14.61 -15.44 10.96
CA THR A 49 -15.35 -16.71 10.83
C THR A 49 -14.80 -17.52 9.65
N TYR A 50 -14.62 -16.89 8.49
CA TYR A 50 -14.07 -17.54 7.31
C TYR A 50 -12.62 -17.97 7.55
N GLY A 51 -11.75 -17.07 8.00
CA GLY A 51 -10.33 -17.35 8.24
C GLY A 51 -10.10 -18.45 9.29
N MET A 52 -10.84 -18.43 10.41
CA MET A 52 -10.68 -19.40 11.48
C MET A 52 -11.34 -20.76 11.18
N LEU A 53 -12.53 -20.78 10.58
CA LEU A 53 -13.35 -22.00 10.47
C LEU A 53 -13.46 -22.57 9.04
N ASN A 54 -12.98 -21.87 8.02
CA ASN A 54 -13.31 -22.13 6.60
C ASN A 54 -14.82 -22.17 6.34
N HIS A 55 -15.59 -21.38 7.10
CA HIS A 55 -17.03 -21.32 6.99
C HIS A 55 -17.43 -20.02 6.29
N LYS A 56 -18.13 -20.14 5.16
CA LYS A 56 -18.65 -18.99 4.42
C LYS A 56 -20.00 -18.64 5.01
N VAL A 57 -20.16 -17.37 5.41
CA VAL A 57 -21.45 -16.83 5.86
C VAL A 57 -21.97 -15.96 4.73
N GLU A 58 -23.06 -16.41 4.10
CA GLU A 58 -23.74 -15.70 3.02
C GLU A 58 -25.17 -15.29 3.44
N THR A 59 -25.74 -15.96 4.46
CA THR A 59 -27.09 -15.72 4.98
C THR A 59 -27.14 -15.69 6.51
N LEU A 60 -28.27 -15.26 7.08
CA LEU A 60 -28.52 -15.36 8.53
C LEU A 60 -28.45 -16.81 9.03
N GLY A 61 -28.93 -17.79 8.26
CA GLY A 61 -28.84 -19.21 8.61
C GLY A 61 -27.39 -19.69 8.80
N ASP A 62 -26.46 -19.15 8.00
CA ASP A 62 -25.04 -19.52 8.07
C ASP A 62 -24.32 -19.00 9.31
N LEU A 63 -24.95 -18.14 10.12
CA LEU A 63 -24.40 -17.72 11.42
C LEU A 63 -24.59 -18.79 12.52
N GLU A 64 -25.56 -19.70 12.39
CA GLU A 64 -25.81 -20.73 13.40
C GLU A 64 -24.59 -21.67 13.62
N PRO A 65 -23.89 -22.18 12.57
CA PRO A 65 -22.66 -22.95 12.73
C PRO A 65 -21.53 -22.18 13.42
N SER A 66 -21.38 -20.89 13.14
CA SER A 66 -20.34 -20.04 13.77
C SER A 66 -20.59 -19.89 15.27
N LEU A 67 -21.81 -19.52 15.67
CA LEU A 67 -22.18 -19.44 17.09
C LEU A 67 -22.21 -20.81 17.78
N ALA A 68 -22.53 -21.90 17.08
CA ALA A 68 -22.41 -23.26 17.60
C ALA A 68 -20.95 -23.68 17.82
N HIS A 69 -19.99 -23.10 17.08
CA HIS A 69 -18.56 -23.24 17.36
C HIS A 69 -18.15 -22.39 18.56
N ALA A 70 -18.55 -21.11 18.61
CA ALA A 70 -18.24 -20.21 19.73
C ALA A 70 -18.68 -20.79 21.08
N LYS A 71 -19.87 -21.39 21.16
CA LYS A 71 -20.38 -22.07 22.37
C LYS A 71 -19.53 -23.25 22.84
N LYS A 72 -18.75 -23.90 21.98
CA LYS A 72 -17.83 -25.01 22.35
C LYS A 72 -16.52 -24.52 22.94
N LEU A 73 -16.18 -23.24 22.72
CA LEU A 73 -14.99 -22.57 23.23
C LEU A 73 -15.26 -21.83 24.56
N LEU A 74 -16.50 -21.86 25.06
CA LEU A 74 -16.86 -21.30 26.36
C LEU A 74 -16.46 -22.25 27.49
N HIS A 75 -15.79 -21.69 28.49
CA HIS A 75 -15.33 -22.39 29.69
C HIS A 75 -16.10 -21.91 30.94
N PRO A 76 -16.13 -22.72 32.02
CA PRO A 76 -16.61 -22.26 33.32
C PRO A 76 -15.67 -21.19 33.92
N LEU A 77 -16.15 -20.44 34.92
CA LEU A 77 -15.30 -19.49 35.62
C LEU A 77 -14.22 -20.22 36.45
N PRO A 78 -13.01 -19.64 36.59
CA PRO A 78 -11.97 -20.13 37.48
C PRO A 78 -12.46 -20.36 38.91
N ASP A 79 -12.18 -21.54 39.45
CA ASP A 79 -12.58 -21.95 40.81
C ASP A 79 -11.96 -21.04 41.91
N GLU A 80 -12.63 -20.95 43.07
CA GLU A 80 -12.15 -20.13 44.19
C GLU A 80 -11.01 -20.74 45.01
N GLU A 81 -10.93 -22.07 45.07
CA GLU A 81 -10.01 -22.80 45.95
C GLU A 81 -8.86 -23.48 45.17
N LEU A 82 -9.06 -23.80 43.88
CA LEU A 82 -8.10 -24.54 43.04
C LEU A 82 -7.45 -23.67 41.95
N TRP A 83 -6.14 -23.43 42.09
CA TRP A 83 -5.36 -22.65 41.11
C TRP A 83 -4.80 -23.54 39.98
N VAL A 84 -5.32 -23.37 38.76
CA VAL A 84 -4.85 -24.05 37.53
C VAL A 84 -4.48 -23.04 36.42
N PRO A 85 -3.74 -23.42 35.37
CA PRO A 85 -3.34 -22.50 34.31
C PRO A 85 -4.48 -22.11 33.34
N TYR A 86 -5.20 -21.03 33.63
CA TYR A 86 -6.40 -20.59 32.88
C TYR A 86 -6.16 -19.94 31.49
N LEU A 87 -4.92 -19.84 30.99
CA LEU A 87 -4.64 -19.05 29.76
C LEU A 87 -5.31 -19.66 28.53
N GLY A 88 -5.27 -20.99 28.37
CA GLY A 88 -5.97 -21.65 27.25
C GLY A 88 -7.46 -21.35 27.26
N GLU A 89 -8.11 -21.55 28.41
CA GLU A 89 -9.54 -21.29 28.63
C GLU A 89 -9.94 -19.83 28.38
N THR A 90 -9.03 -18.90 28.75
CA THR A 90 -9.18 -17.45 28.52
C THR A 90 -9.09 -17.11 27.04
N LEU A 91 -8.17 -17.73 26.29
CA LEU A 91 -7.95 -17.47 24.86
C LEU A 91 -9.04 -18.13 23.99
N ASP A 92 -9.51 -19.32 24.36
CA ASP A 92 -10.68 -19.97 23.76
C ASP A 92 -11.92 -19.08 23.91
N SER A 93 -12.15 -18.58 25.14
CA SER A 93 -13.24 -17.63 25.42
C SER A 93 -13.07 -16.31 24.66
N GLY A 94 -11.83 -15.85 24.47
CA GLY A 94 -11.50 -14.72 23.59
C GLY A 94 -11.89 -14.97 22.13
N MET A 95 -11.58 -16.15 21.59
CA MET A 95 -12.01 -16.53 20.23
C MET A 95 -13.54 -16.69 20.11
N ALA A 96 -14.20 -17.25 21.14
CA ALA A 96 -15.66 -17.29 21.21
C ALA A 96 -16.27 -15.89 21.12
N THR A 97 -15.63 -14.91 21.77
CA THR A 97 -16.02 -13.50 21.76
C THR A 97 -15.87 -12.88 20.36
N LEU A 98 -14.78 -13.16 19.65
CA LEU A 98 -14.59 -12.65 18.28
C LEU A 98 -15.65 -13.20 17.31
N LEU A 99 -15.92 -14.52 17.36
CA LEU A 99 -16.96 -15.14 16.53
C LEU A 99 -18.37 -14.59 16.84
N ALA A 100 -18.67 -14.34 18.12
CA ALA A 100 -19.94 -13.73 18.53
C ALA A 100 -20.05 -12.26 18.10
N ALA A 101 -18.96 -11.48 18.22
CA ALA A 101 -18.93 -10.09 17.79
C ALA A 101 -19.15 -9.97 16.27
N GLU A 102 -18.50 -10.80 15.47
CA GLU A 102 -18.66 -10.78 14.02
C GLU A 102 -20.08 -11.19 13.59
N ALA A 103 -20.69 -12.15 14.29
CA ALA A 103 -22.08 -12.52 14.07
C ALA A 103 -23.05 -11.39 14.43
N ILE A 104 -22.80 -10.64 15.50
CA ILE A 104 -23.60 -9.46 15.87
C ILE A 104 -23.47 -8.38 14.79
N GLU A 105 -22.26 -8.07 14.33
CA GLU A 105 -22.07 -7.08 13.26
C GLU A 105 -22.73 -7.52 11.94
N GLY A 106 -22.62 -8.80 11.56
CA GLY A 106 -23.36 -9.34 10.40
C GLY A 106 -24.88 -9.17 10.51
N VAL A 107 -25.45 -9.34 11.70
CA VAL A 107 -26.88 -9.07 11.94
C VAL A 107 -27.20 -7.57 11.95
N ARG A 108 -26.30 -6.71 12.45
CA ARG A 108 -26.45 -5.24 12.38
C ARG A 108 -26.54 -4.72 10.95
N PHE A 109 -25.71 -5.24 10.04
CA PHE A 109 -25.83 -4.97 8.60
C PHE A 109 -27.21 -5.35 8.04
N VAL A 110 -27.76 -6.52 8.39
CA VAL A 110 -29.12 -6.94 7.98
C VAL A 110 -30.23 -6.03 8.50
N TYR A 111 -30.02 -5.39 9.65
CA TYR A 111 -30.94 -4.39 10.19
C TYR A 111 -30.69 -2.96 9.68
N GLY A 112 -29.66 -2.72 8.85
CA GLY A 112 -29.27 -1.39 8.40
C GLY A 112 -28.75 -0.50 9.53
N GLN A 113 -28.14 -1.11 10.55
CA GLN A 113 -27.52 -0.42 11.68
C GLN A 113 -26.05 -0.07 11.42
N GLU A 114 -25.42 -0.78 10.48
CA GLU A 114 -24.09 -0.47 9.95
C GLU A 114 -24.16 0.00 8.49
N PRO A 115 -23.30 0.94 8.06
CA PRO A 115 -22.31 1.66 8.87
C PRO A 115 -22.98 2.54 9.93
N THR A 116 -22.46 2.52 11.17
CA THR A 116 -23.03 3.29 12.29
C THR A 116 -23.19 4.76 11.88
N PRO A 117 -24.42 5.32 11.83
CA PRO A 117 -24.64 6.71 11.48
C PRO A 117 -23.99 7.64 12.50
N TYR A 118 -23.26 8.65 12.04
CA TYR A 118 -22.52 9.56 12.90
C TYR A 118 -22.62 11.00 12.35
N PRO A 119 -23.56 11.82 12.87
CA PRO A 119 -23.79 13.18 12.42
C PRO A 119 -22.56 14.09 12.42
N GLY A 120 -22.33 14.79 11.30
CA GLY A 120 -21.28 15.80 11.16
C GLY A 120 -19.85 15.26 11.18
N LEU A 121 -19.65 13.99 10.80
CA LEU A 121 -18.33 13.40 10.56
C LEU A 121 -18.11 13.23 9.06
N GLU A 122 -17.15 13.99 8.52
CA GLU A 122 -16.63 13.81 7.15
C GLU A 122 -15.31 13.03 7.24
N LEU A 123 -15.19 11.94 6.48
CA LEU A 123 -13.98 11.10 6.47
C LEU A 123 -13.08 11.44 5.28
N THR A 124 -11.77 11.57 5.54
CA THR A 124 -10.72 11.69 4.52
C THR A 124 -10.43 10.30 3.92
N GLY A 125 -11.34 9.83 3.07
CA GLY A 125 -11.37 8.46 2.57
C GLY A 125 -11.94 7.46 3.61
N GLY A 126 -12.65 6.44 3.12
CA GLY A 126 -13.27 5.41 3.96
C GLY A 126 -13.98 4.36 3.11
N THR A 127 -14.54 3.33 3.75
CA THR A 127 -15.37 2.34 3.05
C THR A 127 -16.59 3.02 2.43
N GLU A 128 -16.80 2.86 1.12
CA GLU A 128 -17.95 3.44 0.42
C GLU A 128 -19.24 2.65 0.67
N TYR A 129 -20.34 3.38 0.93
CA TYR A 129 -21.68 2.83 1.13
C TYR A 129 -22.71 3.56 0.25
N PRO A 130 -22.89 3.15 -1.03
CA PRO A 130 -23.75 3.86 -1.99
C PRO A 130 -25.22 4.02 -1.57
N ASP A 131 -25.73 3.11 -0.75
CA ASP A 131 -27.11 3.13 -0.24
C ASP A 131 -27.31 3.97 1.04
N PHE A 132 -26.23 4.45 1.67
CA PHE A 132 -26.29 5.26 2.89
C PHE A 132 -26.77 6.69 2.59
N LYS A 133 -27.66 7.23 3.44
CA LYS A 133 -28.32 8.54 3.24
C LYS A 133 -28.32 9.43 4.49
N GLY A 134 -27.36 9.19 5.39
CA GLY A 134 -27.17 9.97 6.61
C GLY A 134 -26.14 11.10 6.46
N ASP A 135 -26.12 11.98 7.45
CA ASP A 135 -25.21 13.12 7.58
C ASP A 135 -23.85 12.70 8.17
N GLY A 136 -23.14 11.80 7.49
CA GLY A 136 -21.90 11.18 7.99
C GLY A 136 -22.10 9.83 8.71
N HIS A 137 -21.04 9.03 8.73
CA HIS A 137 -21.00 7.67 9.30
C HIS A 137 -19.61 7.29 9.80
N LEU A 138 -19.56 6.28 10.68
CA LEU A 138 -18.32 5.58 11.02
C LEU A 138 -17.92 4.62 9.87
N ASN A 139 -16.65 4.26 9.78
CA ASN A 139 -16.13 3.53 8.63
C ASN A 139 -16.73 2.12 8.48
N GLY A 140 -17.10 1.46 9.58
CA GLY A 140 -17.41 0.02 9.55
C GLY A 140 -16.19 -0.80 9.05
N PRO A 141 -16.38 -2.05 8.60
CA PRO A 141 -15.29 -2.89 8.13
C PRO A 141 -14.56 -2.25 6.93
N ILE A 142 -13.22 -2.20 7.00
CA ILE A 142 -12.37 -1.80 5.86
C ILE A 142 -12.64 -2.74 4.68
N ASP A 143 -12.81 -2.21 3.48
CA ASP A 143 -12.96 -2.96 2.23
C ASP A 143 -11.66 -3.66 1.78
N ASP A 144 -11.76 -4.61 0.85
CA ASP A 144 -10.57 -5.34 0.36
C ASP A 144 -9.65 -4.50 -0.56
N ILE A 145 -10.12 -3.37 -1.12
CA ILE A 145 -9.32 -2.51 -1.99
C ILE A 145 -8.31 -1.75 -1.14
N GLN A 146 -8.78 -1.09 -0.07
CA GLN A 146 -7.94 -0.39 0.88
C GLN A 146 -7.01 -1.34 1.65
N LEU A 147 -7.51 -2.53 2.03
CA LEU A 147 -6.66 -3.58 2.60
C LEU A 147 -5.45 -3.87 1.70
N ARG A 148 -5.65 -4.00 0.38
CA ARG A 148 -4.57 -4.30 -0.57
C ARG A 148 -3.62 -3.12 -0.80
N SER A 149 -4.14 -1.88 -0.83
CA SER A 149 -3.32 -0.65 -0.84
C SER A 149 -2.36 -0.58 0.36
N TRP A 150 -2.87 -0.74 1.58
CA TRP A 150 -2.06 -0.75 2.80
C TRP A 150 -1.20 -2.02 2.97
N GLY A 151 -1.61 -3.13 2.35
CA GLY A 151 -0.88 -4.41 2.38
C GLY A 151 0.56 -4.30 1.88
N ILE A 152 0.79 -3.49 0.86
CA ILE A 152 2.13 -3.22 0.31
C ILE A 152 3.01 -2.58 1.40
N GLN A 153 2.46 -1.60 2.13
CA GLN A 153 3.17 -0.86 3.17
C GLN A 153 3.44 -1.69 4.43
N LEU A 154 2.59 -2.67 4.72
CA LEU A 154 2.83 -3.69 5.76
C LEU A 154 3.98 -4.64 5.38
N VAL A 155 4.13 -4.95 4.09
CA VAL A 155 5.14 -5.89 3.58
C VAL A 155 6.51 -5.21 3.41
N ASP A 156 6.54 -3.99 2.88
CA ASP A 156 7.79 -3.20 2.73
C ASP A 156 8.26 -2.52 4.03
N GLY A 157 7.36 -2.41 5.02
CA GLY A 157 7.66 -1.90 6.36
C GLY A 157 7.52 -0.38 6.52
N ARG A 158 7.05 0.36 5.51
CA ARG A 158 6.68 1.79 5.63
C ARG A 158 5.60 2.01 6.69
N MET A 159 4.64 1.09 6.77
CA MET A 159 3.59 1.04 7.78
C MET A 159 3.81 -0.23 8.63
N PRO A 160 4.46 -0.15 9.81
CA PRO A 160 4.87 -1.35 10.54
C PRO A 160 3.69 -2.22 11.04
N GLY A 161 2.53 -1.63 11.29
CA GLY A 161 1.37 -2.32 11.85
C GLY A 161 0.28 -1.34 12.26
N PHE A 162 -0.61 -1.77 13.16
CA PHE A 162 -1.73 -0.94 13.64
C PHE A 162 -1.88 -0.91 15.16
N ALA A 163 -2.42 0.18 15.70
CA ALA A 163 -2.82 0.32 17.09
C ALA A 163 -4.35 0.39 17.18
N ALA A 164 -4.96 -0.52 17.93
CA ALA A 164 -6.39 -0.50 18.22
C ALA A 164 -6.64 0.26 19.54
N LEU A 165 -7.19 1.48 19.46
CA LEU A 165 -7.55 2.30 20.61
C LEU A 165 -8.99 1.99 21.00
N VAL A 166 -9.16 1.32 22.14
CA VAL A 166 -10.45 0.78 22.59
C VAL A 166 -10.92 1.52 23.83
N GLY A 167 -11.96 2.34 23.69
CA GLY A 167 -12.57 3.07 24.81
C GLY A 167 -12.45 4.59 24.69
N LYS A 168 -11.91 5.24 25.72
CA LYS A 168 -11.87 6.71 25.84
C LYS A 168 -10.65 7.14 26.65
N ALA A 169 -9.83 8.03 26.10
CA ALA A 169 -8.68 8.61 26.78
C ALA A 169 -9.11 9.50 27.97
N ARG A 170 -8.18 9.78 28.88
CA ARG A 170 -8.42 10.64 30.05
C ARG A 170 -8.93 12.05 29.71
N SER A 171 -8.34 12.67 28.69
CA SER A 171 -8.61 14.03 28.19
C SER A 171 -8.65 14.01 26.66
N ASN A 172 -9.22 15.05 26.05
CA ASN A 172 -9.17 15.18 24.58
C ASN A 172 -7.72 15.42 24.12
N GLU A 173 -6.97 16.26 24.84
CA GLU A 173 -5.54 16.49 24.63
C GLU A 173 -4.72 15.18 24.65
N ALA A 174 -4.98 14.27 25.59
CA ALA A 174 -4.36 12.94 25.61
C ALA A 174 -4.74 12.11 24.38
N ALA A 175 -6.01 12.12 23.94
CA ALA A 175 -6.44 11.42 22.73
C ALA A 175 -5.68 11.90 21.49
N VAL A 176 -5.62 13.23 21.29
CA VAL A 176 -4.88 13.84 20.16
C VAL A 176 -3.40 13.48 20.24
N ASN A 177 -2.76 13.62 21.41
CA ASN A 177 -1.33 13.32 21.55
C ASN A 177 -1.00 11.83 21.31
N ILE A 178 -1.81 10.88 21.80
CA ILE A 178 -1.63 9.45 21.51
C ILE A 178 -1.70 9.19 19.99
N VAL A 179 -2.68 9.79 19.32
CA VAL A 179 -2.88 9.65 17.87
C VAL A 179 -1.70 10.24 17.08
N ARG A 180 -1.25 11.46 17.42
CA ARG A 180 -0.10 12.07 16.73
C ARG A 180 1.20 11.30 16.96
N GLU A 181 1.42 10.74 18.15
CA GLU A 181 2.59 9.89 18.45
C GLU A 181 2.59 8.55 17.69
N LEU A 182 1.41 8.03 17.35
CA LEU A 182 1.27 6.85 16.48
C LEU A 182 1.51 7.22 15.01
N GLN A 183 0.95 8.34 14.53
CA GLN A 183 1.14 8.83 13.15
C GLN A 183 2.61 9.16 12.84
N LYS A 184 3.33 9.84 13.75
CA LYS A 184 4.79 10.11 13.64
C LYS A 184 5.64 8.85 13.43
N ARG A 185 5.08 7.68 13.75
CA ARG A 185 5.72 6.36 13.68
C ARG A 185 5.13 5.50 12.55
N ASN A 186 4.33 6.10 11.67
CA ASN A 186 3.55 5.48 10.59
C ASN A 186 2.68 4.29 11.04
N ILE A 187 2.21 4.27 12.30
CA ILE A 187 1.33 3.20 12.79
C ILE A 187 -0.11 3.54 12.42
N LEU A 188 -0.80 2.61 11.76
CA LEU A 188 -2.21 2.72 11.42
C LEU A 188 -3.08 2.71 12.67
N ILE A 189 -4.10 3.56 12.76
CA ILE A 189 -4.83 3.81 14.00
C ILE A 189 -6.29 3.40 13.81
N PHE A 190 -6.75 2.49 14.67
CA PHE A 190 -8.09 1.95 14.64
C PHE A 190 -8.83 2.35 15.91
N LEU A 191 -9.91 3.12 15.79
CA LEU A 191 -10.65 3.66 16.92
C LEU A 191 -11.95 2.89 17.13
N CYS A 192 -12.18 2.35 18.32
CA CYS A 192 -13.45 1.74 18.69
C CYS A 192 -13.73 1.80 20.20
N GLY A 193 -14.89 1.31 20.62
CA GLY A 193 -15.25 1.26 22.05
C GLY A 193 -15.64 2.61 22.64
N ASN A 194 -16.21 2.55 23.86
CA ASN A 194 -16.51 3.71 24.68
C ASN A 194 -16.29 3.41 26.16
N VAL A 195 -16.32 4.46 26.97
CA VAL A 195 -16.46 4.39 28.43
C VAL A 195 -17.62 5.29 28.84
N ASN A 196 -18.71 4.67 29.31
CA ASN A 196 -19.95 5.34 29.69
C ASN A 196 -20.55 6.19 28.55
N GLY A 197 -20.58 5.64 27.33
CA GLY A 197 -21.19 6.26 26.15
C GLY A 197 -20.30 7.23 25.37
N ARG A 198 -19.15 7.65 25.92
CA ARG A 198 -18.18 8.52 25.22
C ARG A 198 -16.97 7.72 24.74
N SER A 199 -16.60 7.92 23.47
CA SER A 199 -15.51 7.23 22.76
C SER A 199 -14.33 8.17 22.51
N VAL A 200 -13.15 7.61 22.21
CA VAL A 200 -12.01 8.35 21.66
C VAL A 200 -12.35 9.03 20.31
N ILE A 201 -13.29 8.47 19.54
CA ILE A 201 -13.80 9.08 18.29
C ILE A 201 -14.43 10.46 18.59
N ASP A 202 -15.27 10.52 19.63
CA ASP A 202 -15.91 11.77 20.06
C ASP A 202 -14.84 12.81 20.45
N GLN A 203 -13.80 12.38 21.16
CA GLN A 203 -12.72 13.27 21.62
C GLN A 203 -11.88 13.84 20.49
N LEU A 204 -11.68 13.10 19.40
CA LEU A 204 -10.88 13.56 18.26
C LEU A 204 -11.70 14.49 17.35
N GLN A 205 -12.99 14.19 17.15
CA GLN A 205 -13.90 15.06 16.41
C GLN A 205 -14.11 16.41 17.13
N GLU A 206 -14.26 16.40 18.46
CA GLU A 206 -14.37 17.63 19.27
C GLU A 206 -13.16 18.57 19.10
N GLU A 207 -11.96 18.03 18.85
CA GLU A 207 -10.72 18.79 18.61
C GLU A 207 -10.44 19.05 17.11
N GLY A 208 -11.38 18.72 16.22
CA GLY A 208 -11.23 18.93 14.78
C GLY A 208 -10.14 18.08 14.12
N VAL A 209 -9.82 16.91 14.66
CA VAL A 209 -8.87 15.98 14.04
C VAL A 209 -9.54 15.30 12.85
N GLU A 210 -9.02 15.54 11.66
CA GLU A 210 -9.38 14.79 10.45
C GLU A 210 -9.10 13.29 10.63
N MET A 211 -10.07 12.47 10.21
CA MET A 211 -10.06 11.02 10.34
C MET A 211 -10.47 10.38 9.02
N GLY A 212 -9.92 9.22 8.70
CA GLY A 212 -10.18 8.49 7.46
C GLY A 212 -8.97 7.65 7.04
N TYR A 213 -9.04 7.14 5.81
CA TYR A 213 -7.98 6.35 5.19
C TYR A 213 -6.72 7.19 4.91
N ASP A 214 -6.86 8.42 4.44
CA ASP A 214 -5.72 9.28 4.08
C ASP A 214 -4.86 9.60 5.32
N THR A 215 -5.50 9.86 6.45
CA THR A 215 -4.85 10.22 7.72
C THR A 215 -4.40 9.02 8.57
N TYR A 216 -4.67 7.78 8.14
CA TYR A 216 -4.47 6.53 8.89
C TYR A 216 -5.23 6.48 10.23
N ILE A 217 -6.33 7.23 10.39
CA ILE A 217 -7.15 7.23 11.61
C ILE A 217 -8.54 6.73 11.24
N VAL A 218 -8.78 5.43 11.37
CA VAL A 218 -10.03 4.77 10.96
C VAL A 218 -10.99 4.66 12.15
N PRO A 219 -12.13 5.38 12.16
CA PRO A 219 -13.11 5.28 13.23
C PRO A 219 -14.11 4.16 12.93
N PHE A 220 -14.01 3.05 13.66
CA PHE A 220 -14.75 1.83 13.35
C PHE A 220 -16.18 1.81 13.89
N GLY A 221 -16.36 2.15 15.16
CA GLY A 221 -17.64 1.97 15.86
C GLY A 221 -17.57 2.47 17.30
N LYS A 222 -18.70 2.95 17.85
CA LYS A 222 -18.73 3.50 19.23
C LYS A 222 -18.67 2.44 20.32
N ASP A 223 -18.77 1.16 20.03
CA ASP A 223 -18.75 0.09 21.02
C ASP A 223 -17.59 -0.90 20.84
N THR A 224 -17.43 -1.79 21.81
CA THR A 224 -16.35 -2.77 21.85
C THR A 224 -16.57 -3.94 20.90
N ILE A 225 -17.76 -4.11 20.32
CA ILE A 225 -18.06 -5.18 19.36
C ILE A 225 -17.35 -4.85 18.03
N SER A 226 -17.34 -3.59 17.63
CA SER A 226 -16.65 -3.10 16.43
C SER A 226 -15.11 -3.25 16.47
N ALA A 227 -14.52 -3.64 17.61
CA ALA A 227 -13.13 -4.14 17.65
C ALA A 227 -12.93 -5.46 16.87
N ILE A 228 -13.99 -6.08 16.36
CA ILE A 228 -13.90 -7.18 15.41
C ILE A 228 -13.33 -6.75 14.05
N TYR A 229 -13.57 -5.52 13.58
CA TYR A 229 -13.09 -5.08 12.28
C TYR A 229 -11.53 -5.01 12.18
N PRO A 230 -10.79 -4.52 13.20
CA PRO A 230 -9.34 -4.75 13.33
C PRO A 230 -8.90 -6.22 13.17
N MET A 231 -9.64 -7.14 13.78
CA MET A 231 -9.32 -8.58 13.74
C MET A 231 -9.65 -9.19 12.37
N GLY A 232 -10.69 -8.69 11.70
CA GLY A 232 -11.00 -9.01 10.30
C GLY A 232 -9.94 -8.48 9.32
N PHE A 233 -9.40 -7.28 9.55
CA PHE A 233 -8.26 -6.74 8.79
C PHE A 233 -6.99 -7.58 8.97
N ALA A 234 -6.65 -7.93 10.22
CA ALA A 234 -5.54 -8.82 10.56
C ALA A 234 -5.69 -10.24 9.94
N THR A 235 -6.91 -10.78 9.98
CA THR A 235 -7.20 -12.10 9.39
C THR A 235 -7.04 -12.07 7.87
N ARG A 236 -7.61 -11.07 7.19
CA ARG A 236 -7.47 -10.93 5.73
C ARG A 236 -6.02 -10.66 5.31
N SER A 237 -5.26 -9.87 6.08
CA SER A 237 -3.83 -9.66 5.81
C SER A 237 -3.04 -10.98 5.67
N ALA A 238 -3.38 -12.00 6.49
CA ALA A 238 -2.78 -13.32 6.40
C ALA A 238 -3.28 -14.15 5.20
N LEU A 239 -4.55 -14.00 4.81
CA LEU A 239 -5.13 -14.68 3.65
C LEU A 239 -4.62 -14.08 2.33
N THR A 240 -4.54 -12.74 2.24
CA THR A 240 -4.14 -12.00 1.04
C THR A 240 -2.62 -11.99 0.85
N PHE A 241 -1.85 -11.51 1.84
CA PHE A 241 -0.39 -11.31 1.69
C PHE A 241 0.42 -12.50 2.22
N GLY A 242 -0.14 -13.29 3.15
CA GLY A 242 0.45 -14.54 3.61
C GLY A 242 0.19 -15.74 2.69
N GLY A 243 -0.72 -15.62 1.72
CA GLY A 243 -1.14 -16.73 0.84
C GLY A 243 -1.80 -17.89 1.58
N LEU A 244 -2.26 -17.67 2.81
CA LEU A 244 -2.87 -18.71 3.64
C LEU A 244 -4.31 -18.97 3.23
N LYS A 245 -4.77 -20.20 3.45
CA LYS A 245 -6.13 -20.65 3.16
C LYS A 245 -7.00 -20.55 4.41
N ALA A 246 -8.28 -20.24 4.21
CA ALA A 246 -9.29 -20.26 5.24
C ALA A 246 -9.32 -21.63 5.97
N GLY A 247 -9.52 -21.60 7.29
CA GLY A 247 -9.43 -22.77 8.17
C GLY A 247 -8.01 -23.13 8.63
N GLN A 248 -6.95 -22.53 8.07
CA GLN A 248 -5.58 -22.64 8.61
C GLN A 248 -5.39 -21.71 9.82
N TRP A 249 -6.30 -21.74 10.78
CA TRP A 249 -6.39 -20.82 11.93
C TRP A 249 -5.05 -20.64 12.66
N ARG A 250 -4.32 -21.73 12.88
CA ARG A 250 -3.03 -21.72 13.56
C ARG A 250 -1.98 -20.94 12.78
N ASP A 251 -1.90 -21.15 11.47
CA ASP A 251 -0.93 -20.50 10.60
C ASP A 251 -1.30 -19.01 10.42
N ILE A 252 -2.59 -18.69 10.39
CA ILE A 252 -3.11 -17.30 10.34
C ILE A 252 -2.76 -16.54 11.62
N MET A 253 -2.90 -17.15 12.80
CA MET A 253 -2.46 -16.55 14.07
C MET A 253 -0.92 -16.38 14.12
N ILE A 254 -0.16 -17.39 13.67
CA ILE A 254 1.30 -17.33 13.60
C ILE A 254 1.76 -16.23 12.63
N TYR A 255 1.12 -16.10 11.47
CA TYR A 255 1.38 -15.02 10.52
C TYR A 255 1.19 -13.66 11.20
N ASN A 256 0.02 -13.43 11.81
CA ASN A 256 -0.29 -12.18 12.49
C ASN A 256 0.72 -11.85 13.61
N LYS A 257 1.06 -12.82 14.45
CA LYS A 257 2.08 -12.67 15.49
C LYS A 257 3.44 -12.18 14.96
N PHE A 258 3.88 -12.63 13.80
CA PHE A 258 5.21 -12.34 13.27
C PHE A 258 5.27 -11.30 12.13
N ARG A 259 4.15 -10.99 11.47
CA ARG A 259 4.09 -10.12 10.28
C ARG A 259 3.23 -8.87 10.46
N VAL A 260 2.21 -8.90 11.33
CA VAL A 260 1.33 -7.75 11.56
C VAL A 260 1.64 -7.20 12.95
N PHE A 261 2.44 -6.12 13.03
CA PHE A 261 2.89 -5.58 14.33
C PHE A 261 1.81 -4.77 15.06
N ALA A 262 0.68 -5.42 15.35
CA ALA A 262 -0.45 -4.79 16.01
C ALA A 262 -0.48 -4.94 17.54
N PHE A 263 -1.05 -3.96 18.22
CA PHE A 263 -1.27 -3.93 19.67
C PHE A 263 -2.55 -3.17 20.03
N VAL A 264 -3.08 -3.41 21.23
CA VAL A 264 -4.31 -2.78 21.74
C VAL A 264 -3.95 -1.77 22.82
N LEU A 265 -4.47 -0.55 22.69
CA LEU A 265 -4.48 0.46 23.74
C LEU A 265 -5.88 0.50 24.36
N ALA A 266 -6.04 -0.10 25.54
CA ALA A 266 -7.29 -0.06 26.29
C ALA A 266 -7.37 1.25 27.09
N LEU A 267 -8.30 2.12 26.73
CA LEU A 267 -8.40 3.49 27.23
C LEU A 267 -9.62 3.65 28.15
N GLY A 268 -9.37 4.04 29.40
CA GLY A 268 -10.34 4.19 30.46
C GLY A 268 -10.78 2.85 31.08
N GLU A 269 -12.02 2.79 31.57
CA GLU A 269 -12.53 1.66 32.34
C GLU A 269 -12.67 0.37 31.51
N VAL A 270 -12.07 -0.72 32.01
CA VAL A 270 -12.06 -2.04 31.38
C VAL A 270 -13.17 -2.93 31.94
N ASP A 271 -14.29 -2.99 31.23
CA ASP A 271 -15.42 -3.89 31.47
C ASP A 271 -15.13 -5.35 31.01
N ASP A 272 -16.07 -6.27 31.29
CA ASP A 272 -15.95 -7.69 30.94
C ASP A 272 -15.80 -7.93 29.43
N LEU A 273 -16.50 -7.12 28.61
CA LEU A 273 -16.49 -7.26 27.16
C LEU A 273 -15.13 -6.82 26.59
N LYS A 274 -14.54 -5.74 27.12
CA LYS A 274 -13.16 -5.34 26.80
C LYS A 274 -12.14 -6.41 27.19
N TYR A 275 -12.27 -7.03 28.38
CA TYR A 275 -11.41 -8.15 28.76
C TYR A 275 -11.55 -9.35 27.81
N ALA A 276 -12.77 -9.67 27.39
CA ALA A 276 -13.03 -10.78 26.48
C ALA A 276 -12.52 -10.52 25.05
N ALA A 277 -12.74 -9.33 24.51
CA ALA A 277 -12.21 -8.91 23.21
C ALA A 277 -10.67 -8.84 23.21
N ALA A 278 -10.06 -8.32 24.28
CA ALA A 278 -8.61 -8.31 24.46
C ALA A 278 -8.02 -9.73 24.53
N ALA A 279 -8.69 -10.69 25.17
CA ALA A 279 -8.28 -12.09 25.13
C ALA A 279 -8.28 -12.65 23.70
N GLY A 280 -9.25 -12.26 22.86
CA GLY A 280 -9.26 -12.58 21.43
C GLY A 280 -8.07 -11.99 20.67
N ALA A 281 -7.72 -10.73 20.94
CA ALA A 281 -6.53 -10.08 20.35
C ALA A 281 -5.21 -10.76 20.76
N ILE A 282 -5.09 -11.19 22.03
CA ILE A 282 -3.91 -11.92 22.53
C ILE A 282 -3.72 -13.24 21.76
N SER A 283 -4.79 -13.93 21.35
CA SER A 283 -4.70 -15.16 20.52
C SER A 283 -4.01 -14.94 19.17
N TYR A 284 -4.05 -13.73 18.60
CA TYR A 284 -3.34 -13.34 17.38
C TYR A 284 -1.88 -12.91 17.64
N GLY A 285 -1.45 -12.91 18.91
CA GLY A 285 -0.14 -12.41 19.33
C GLY A 285 -0.07 -10.90 19.52
N PHE A 286 -1.22 -10.21 19.63
CA PHE A 286 -1.30 -8.77 19.88
C PHE A 286 -1.41 -8.48 21.39
N PRO A 287 -0.48 -7.73 22.01
CA PRO A 287 -0.53 -7.39 23.42
C PRO A 287 -1.51 -6.25 23.68
N THR A 288 -2.00 -6.18 24.93
CA THR A 288 -2.89 -5.10 25.40
C THR A 288 -2.19 -4.27 26.46
N ILE A 289 -2.19 -2.95 26.27
CA ILE A 289 -1.65 -1.97 27.22
C ILE A 289 -2.82 -1.11 27.70
N ALA A 290 -3.04 -1.01 29.00
CA ALA A 290 -4.12 -0.22 29.58
C ALA A 290 -3.61 1.06 30.25
N ASP A 291 -4.33 2.17 30.08
CA ASP A 291 -4.07 3.45 30.75
C ASP A 291 -4.67 3.54 32.18
N THR A 292 -5.21 2.42 32.67
CA THR A 292 -5.82 2.25 34.00
C THR A 292 -5.16 1.12 34.79
N VAL A 293 -5.32 1.16 36.12
CA VAL A 293 -4.81 0.13 37.05
C VAL A 293 -5.59 -1.18 36.83
N ILE A 294 -4.95 -2.15 36.20
CA ILE A 294 -5.46 -3.50 36.01
C ILE A 294 -4.38 -4.54 36.33
N PRO A 295 -4.74 -5.80 36.63
CA PRO A 295 -3.75 -6.86 36.73
C PRO A 295 -3.00 -7.10 35.41
N GLU A 296 -1.79 -7.65 35.49
CA GLU A 296 -0.94 -7.90 34.32
C GLU A 296 -0.84 -9.39 33.95
N ILE A 297 -0.39 -9.63 32.71
CA ILE A 297 -0.02 -10.96 32.22
C ILE A 297 1.37 -10.83 31.57
N LEU A 298 2.39 -10.89 32.42
CA LEU A 298 3.80 -10.76 32.07
C LEU A 298 4.46 -11.96 31.35
N PRO A 299 4.03 -13.24 31.54
CA PRO A 299 4.68 -14.37 30.86
C PRO A 299 4.63 -14.26 29.34
N THR A 300 5.73 -14.60 28.66
CA THR A 300 5.78 -14.64 27.20
C THR A 300 5.20 -15.95 26.64
N GLY A 301 4.91 -15.98 25.34
CA GLY A 301 4.55 -17.23 24.66
C GLY A 301 3.58 -17.03 23.49
N VAL A 302 2.43 -16.39 23.75
CA VAL A 302 1.44 -16.08 22.71
C VAL A 302 1.80 -14.78 21.98
N THR A 303 1.91 -13.64 22.67
CA THR A 303 2.60 -12.45 22.14
C THR A 303 4.13 -12.65 22.12
N ARG A 304 4.87 -11.61 21.70
CA ARG A 304 6.33 -11.62 21.66
C ARG A 304 6.98 -11.46 23.04
N TYR A 305 6.51 -10.50 23.82
CA TYR A 305 6.91 -10.28 25.21
C TYR A 305 5.69 -10.48 26.13
N GLU A 306 5.25 -9.47 26.86
CA GLU A 306 4.10 -9.56 27.78
C GLU A 306 2.75 -9.61 27.02
N HIS A 307 1.71 -10.23 27.59
CA HIS A 307 0.35 -10.25 27.01
C HIS A 307 -0.47 -9.03 27.42
N VAL A 308 -0.38 -8.63 28.70
CA VAL A 308 -1.13 -7.50 29.26
C VAL A 308 -0.23 -6.69 30.19
N ILE A 309 -0.14 -5.38 29.93
CA ILE A 309 0.57 -4.38 30.74
C ILE A 309 -0.42 -3.34 31.27
N SER A 310 -0.22 -2.90 32.51
CA SER A 310 -0.93 -1.76 33.10
C SER A 310 0.04 -0.59 33.24
N MET A 311 -0.29 0.53 32.62
CA MET A 311 0.50 1.77 32.68
C MET A 311 -0.45 2.95 32.96
N PRO A 312 -0.90 3.12 34.23
CA PRO A 312 -1.93 4.09 34.57
C PRO A 312 -1.53 5.51 34.20
N TRP A 313 -2.39 6.26 33.49
CA TRP A 313 -2.04 7.58 32.92
C TRP A 313 -1.51 8.59 33.96
N ASN A 314 -1.98 8.48 35.21
CA ASN A 314 -1.55 9.34 36.32
C ASN A 314 -0.19 8.97 36.90
N GLU A 315 0.30 7.76 36.64
CA GLU A 315 1.54 7.18 37.18
C GLU A 315 2.68 7.21 36.15
N ILE A 316 2.40 7.65 34.92
CA ILE A 316 3.43 7.92 33.91
C ILE A 316 4.24 9.15 34.34
N ASP A 317 5.51 8.92 34.65
CA ASP A 317 6.50 9.91 35.06
C ASP A 317 6.81 10.91 33.93
N ALA A 318 5.98 11.94 33.80
CA ALA A 318 6.13 13.05 32.86
C ALA A 318 5.21 14.21 33.28
N GLU A 319 5.49 15.44 32.81
CA GLU A 319 4.71 16.61 33.19
C GLU A 319 3.52 16.83 32.24
N THR A 320 3.74 16.74 30.93
CA THR A 320 2.73 17.04 29.90
C THR A 320 1.98 15.79 29.40
N ASP A 321 0.74 15.94 28.92
CA ASP A 321 -0.01 14.84 28.29
C ASP A 321 0.67 14.38 26.97
N ALA A 322 1.43 15.25 26.30
CA ALA A 322 2.25 14.91 25.12
C ALA A 322 3.40 13.94 25.46
N GLU A 323 4.20 14.25 26.51
CA GLU A 323 5.26 13.34 26.98
C GLU A 323 4.71 12.03 27.51
N LYS A 324 3.54 12.06 28.17
CA LYS A 324 2.84 10.84 28.64
C LYS A 324 2.40 9.97 27.49
N ALA A 325 1.78 10.55 26.47
CA ALA A 325 1.43 9.85 25.23
C ALA A 325 2.67 9.23 24.58
N ALA A 326 3.77 9.99 24.45
CA ALA A 326 5.01 9.50 23.86
C ALA A 326 5.56 8.28 24.61
N LYS A 327 5.61 8.33 25.96
CA LYS A 327 6.03 7.20 26.82
C LYS A 327 5.07 6.01 26.78
N PHE A 328 3.76 6.26 26.77
CA PHE A 328 2.72 5.21 26.70
C PHE A 328 2.77 4.44 25.37
N VAL A 329 2.82 5.15 24.25
CA VAL A 329 2.94 4.55 22.91
C VAL A 329 4.29 3.87 22.74
N GLN A 330 5.39 4.46 23.25
CA GLN A 330 6.72 3.84 23.24
C GLN A 330 6.73 2.49 23.99
N ARG A 331 6.10 2.41 25.16
CA ARG A 331 5.99 1.15 25.91
C ARG A 331 5.17 0.11 25.14
N ALA A 332 4.10 0.49 24.47
CA ALA A 332 3.31 -0.43 23.65
C ALA A 332 4.11 -1.00 22.45
N ILE A 333 4.90 -0.15 21.81
CA ILE A 333 5.84 -0.51 20.72
C ILE A 333 6.88 -1.53 21.21
N GLU A 334 7.46 -1.30 22.40
CA GLU A 334 8.44 -2.20 23.02
C GLU A 334 7.83 -3.57 23.33
N VAL A 335 6.67 -3.61 23.99
CA VAL A 335 5.95 -4.84 24.38
C VAL A 335 5.52 -5.65 23.15
N ARG A 336 5.12 -4.99 22.06
CA ARG A 336 4.88 -5.66 20.77
C ARG A 336 6.17 -6.13 20.10
N GLY A 337 7.28 -5.47 20.43
CA GLY A 337 8.60 -5.61 19.83
C GLY A 337 8.66 -5.16 18.38
N VAL A 338 8.01 -4.01 18.09
CA VAL A 338 8.12 -3.33 16.79
C VAL A 338 9.47 -2.63 16.74
N LYS A 339 10.31 -2.98 15.76
CA LYS A 339 11.57 -2.27 15.53
C LYS A 339 11.34 -1.12 14.56
N ILE A 340 10.80 -0.02 15.06
CA ILE A 340 10.56 1.17 14.25
C ILE A 340 11.90 1.86 14.01
N LYS A 341 12.30 1.97 12.73
CA LYS A 341 13.33 2.91 12.31
C LYS A 341 12.72 4.31 12.29
N ILE A 342 12.62 4.96 13.45
CA ILE A 342 12.28 6.39 13.50
C ILE A 342 13.47 7.12 12.88
N THR A 343 13.29 7.60 11.65
CA THR A 343 14.19 8.59 11.06
C THR A 343 13.71 9.94 11.58
N GLU A 344 14.48 10.54 12.48
CA GLU A 344 14.17 11.89 12.95
C GLU A 344 14.49 12.87 11.82
N VAL A 345 13.44 13.34 11.14
CA VAL A 345 13.55 14.30 10.05
C VAL A 345 13.40 15.70 10.64
N PRO A 346 14.43 16.58 10.56
CA PRO A 346 14.47 17.84 11.29
C PRO A 346 13.65 18.93 10.57
N VAL A 347 12.32 18.79 10.61
CA VAL A 347 11.34 19.73 10.06
C VAL A 347 10.29 20.10 11.13
N PRO A 348 9.70 21.32 11.08
CA PRO A 348 8.77 21.80 12.10
C PRO A 348 7.31 21.34 11.91
N VAL A 349 7.05 20.56 10.86
CA VAL A 349 5.74 19.97 10.55
C VAL A 349 5.75 18.46 10.83
N PRO A 350 4.60 17.81 11.06
CA PRO A 350 4.51 16.36 11.06
C PRO A 350 5.09 15.76 9.77
N TYR A 351 5.85 14.67 9.92
CA TYR A 351 6.51 13.98 8.80
C TYR A 351 6.20 12.48 8.87
N GLY A 352 5.80 11.88 7.76
CA GLY A 352 5.38 10.47 7.67
C GLY A 352 4.64 10.14 6.37
N SER A 353 4.46 8.85 6.06
CA SER A 353 3.83 8.41 4.80
C SER A 353 2.33 8.74 4.72
N ALA A 354 1.69 9.02 5.84
CA ALA A 354 0.29 9.45 5.91
C ALA A 354 0.04 10.83 5.28
N PHE A 355 1.09 11.64 5.05
CA PHE A 355 0.95 12.98 4.47
C PHE A 355 1.21 13.01 2.94
N GLU A 356 1.68 11.90 2.35
CA GLU A 356 2.11 11.83 0.95
C GLU A 356 1.02 12.22 -0.07
N GLY A 357 -0.26 12.04 0.30
CA GLY A 357 -1.42 12.37 -0.53
C GLY A 357 -2.01 13.77 -0.33
N GLU A 358 -1.46 14.61 0.55
CA GLU A 358 -2.05 15.93 0.86
C GLU A 358 -2.05 16.86 -0.37
N VAL A 359 -3.21 17.43 -0.69
CA VAL A 359 -3.38 18.36 -1.83
C VAL A 359 -3.49 19.80 -1.34
N VAL A 360 -2.42 20.59 -1.50
CA VAL A 360 -2.43 22.02 -1.18
C VAL A 360 -3.26 22.79 -2.22
N ARG A 361 -4.49 23.15 -1.83
CA ARG A 361 -5.43 23.92 -2.66
C ARG A 361 -5.04 25.40 -2.66
N ARG A 362 -5.43 26.13 -3.72
CA ARG A 362 -5.12 27.56 -3.90
C ARG A 362 -5.59 28.47 -2.75
N ALA A 363 -6.65 28.09 -2.05
CA ALA A 363 -7.15 28.83 -0.89
C ALA A 363 -6.18 28.78 0.31
N ASP A 364 -5.43 27.68 0.44
CA ASP A 364 -4.61 27.34 1.61
C ASP A 364 -3.10 27.48 1.33
N MET A 365 -2.75 27.87 0.10
CA MET A 365 -1.40 28.02 -0.42
C MET A 365 -0.68 29.27 0.14
N ARG A 366 0.57 29.11 0.58
CA ARG A 366 1.50 30.18 0.94
C ARG A 366 2.32 30.64 -0.26
N VAL A 367 2.87 29.70 -1.01
CA VAL A 367 3.72 29.92 -2.20
C VAL A 367 3.66 28.68 -3.11
N GLU A 368 3.85 28.89 -4.40
CA GLU A 368 3.95 27.86 -5.44
C GLU A 368 5.28 28.03 -6.22
N PHE A 369 5.94 26.91 -6.53
CA PHE A 369 7.17 26.87 -7.31
C PHE A 369 6.99 25.99 -8.54
N GLY A 370 7.50 26.43 -9.70
CA GLY A 370 7.26 25.75 -10.97
C GLY A 370 5.84 26.00 -11.53
N GLY A 371 5.27 25.01 -12.20
CA GLY A 371 3.94 25.10 -12.81
C GLY A 371 3.85 26.13 -13.94
N LYS A 372 2.77 26.92 -13.99
CA LYS A 372 2.46 27.83 -15.12
C LYS A 372 3.19 29.19 -15.05
N HIS A 373 3.57 29.63 -13.86
CA HIS A 373 4.00 31.01 -13.61
C HIS A 373 5.43 31.14 -13.06
N SER A 374 6.11 30.01 -12.86
CA SER A 374 7.49 29.89 -12.40
C SER A 374 8.12 28.63 -12.98
N ARG A 375 9.42 28.46 -12.84
CA ARG A 375 10.17 27.25 -13.21
C ARG A 375 10.78 26.62 -11.96
N ALA A 376 10.69 25.29 -11.86
CA ALA A 376 11.36 24.56 -10.80
C ALA A 376 11.96 23.26 -11.34
N PHE A 377 13.12 22.89 -10.80
CA PHE A 377 13.81 21.66 -11.20
C PHE A 377 14.45 20.95 -10.01
N GLU A 378 14.64 19.64 -10.15
CA GLU A 378 15.36 18.77 -9.22
C GLU A 378 16.43 17.97 -9.95
N TYR A 379 17.70 18.22 -9.63
CA TYR A 379 18.84 17.56 -10.27
C TYR A 379 19.73 16.89 -9.21
N LEU A 380 19.77 15.57 -9.21
CA LEU A 380 20.67 14.79 -8.38
C LEU A 380 21.86 14.30 -9.20
N ARG A 381 23.08 14.47 -8.68
CA ARG A 381 24.33 14.05 -9.33
C ARG A 381 25.28 13.38 -8.36
N MET A 382 26.02 12.40 -8.85
CA MET A 382 27.19 11.85 -8.16
C MET A 382 28.33 12.86 -8.22
N ALA A 383 29.04 13.04 -7.11
CA ALA A 383 30.23 13.87 -7.01
C ALA A 383 31.36 13.15 -6.27
N PRO A 384 32.64 13.54 -6.48
CA PRO A 384 33.77 13.02 -5.73
C PRO A 384 33.59 13.16 -4.21
N MET A 385 34.08 12.17 -3.46
CA MET A 385 33.90 12.07 -2.01
C MET A 385 34.55 13.23 -1.23
N ASP A 386 35.51 13.93 -1.83
CA ASP A 386 36.21 15.10 -1.33
C ASP A 386 35.57 16.44 -1.75
N GLU A 387 34.68 16.45 -2.75
CA GLU A 387 33.92 17.64 -3.18
C GLU A 387 32.60 17.81 -2.41
N VAL A 388 32.06 16.73 -1.83
CA VAL A 388 30.80 16.76 -1.04
C VAL A 388 31.06 16.99 0.44
N GLU A 389 30.42 18.01 1.02
CA GLU A 389 30.36 18.25 2.47
C GLU A 389 29.02 17.71 3.02
N ASP A 390 29.07 16.63 3.81
CA ASP A 390 27.84 15.96 4.27
C ASP A 390 27.02 16.84 5.22
N GLY A 391 25.70 16.87 5.00
CA GLY A 391 24.76 17.66 5.79
C GLY A 391 24.74 19.15 5.43
N LYS A 392 25.56 19.59 4.46
CA LYS A 392 25.54 20.98 4.00
C LYS A 392 24.26 21.27 3.22
N VAL A 393 23.53 22.28 3.71
CA VAL A 393 22.41 22.90 3.01
C VAL A 393 22.78 24.35 2.70
N GLU A 394 22.78 24.71 1.42
CA GLU A 394 23.08 26.05 0.93
C GLU A 394 21.86 26.62 0.22
N ILE A 395 21.44 27.84 0.57
CA ILE A 395 20.35 28.56 -0.11
C ILE A 395 20.99 29.74 -0.84
N VAL A 396 20.77 29.82 -2.16
CA VAL A 396 21.36 30.85 -3.02
C VAL A 396 20.25 31.60 -3.75
N GLY A 397 19.96 32.81 -3.26
CA GLY A 397 18.91 33.68 -3.76
C GLY A 397 18.00 34.20 -2.63
N PRO A 398 16.89 34.89 -2.97
CA PRO A 398 15.89 35.34 -2.01
C PRO A 398 15.06 34.18 -1.44
N ASP A 399 14.56 34.33 -0.22
CA ASP A 399 13.56 33.42 0.37
C ASP A 399 12.13 33.83 -0.03
N PHE A 400 11.14 32.97 0.20
CA PHE A 400 9.74 33.24 -0.13
C PHE A 400 9.01 34.12 0.91
N GLU A 401 9.67 34.54 2.00
CA GLU A 401 9.07 35.40 3.04
C GLU A 401 8.44 36.67 2.46
N ASP A 402 9.13 37.33 1.53
CA ASP A 402 8.68 38.56 0.85
C ASP A 402 7.74 38.32 -0.35
N VAL A 403 7.53 37.05 -0.76
CA VAL A 403 6.58 36.71 -1.84
C VAL A 403 5.16 36.81 -1.29
N GLU A 404 4.26 37.49 -2.01
CA GLU A 404 2.85 37.62 -1.62
C GLU A 404 2.19 36.25 -1.38
N VAL A 405 1.22 36.19 -0.46
CA VAL A 405 0.55 34.94 -0.08
C VAL A 405 -0.21 34.36 -1.28
N GLY A 406 0.19 33.18 -1.73
CA GLY A 406 -0.33 32.53 -2.94
C GLY A 406 0.34 32.98 -4.24
N GLY A 407 1.45 33.72 -4.15
CA GLY A 407 2.35 34.06 -5.25
C GLY A 407 3.25 32.89 -5.67
N THR A 408 4.11 33.16 -6.67
CA THR A 408 4.93 32.15 -7.35
C THR A 408 6.41 32.54 -7.42
N MET A 409 7.31 31.55 -7.41
CA MET A 409 8.76 31.76 -7.34
C MET A 409 9.51 30.63 -8.06
N ASP A 410 10.69 30.91 -8.63
CA ASP A 410 11.54 29.88 -9.25
C ASP A 410 12.32 29.08 -8.18
N LEU A 411 12.58 27.79 -8.41
CA LEU A 411 13.23 26.92 -7.42
C LEU A 411 14.01 25.75 -8.05
N GLY A 412 15.33 25.77 -7.91
CA GLY A 412 16.21 24.67 -8.29
C GLY A 412 16.73 23.90 -7.08
N PHE A 413 16.56 22.58 -7.05
CA PHE A 413 17.30 21.70 -6.16
C PHE A 413 18.48 21.07 -6.92
N VAL A 414 19.69 21.24 -6.39
CA VAL A 414 20.89 20.53 -6.83
C VAL A 414 21.38 19.67 -5.67
N ILE A 415 21.29 18.36 -5.81
CA ILE A 415 21.66 17.38 -4.78
C ILE A 415 22.94 16.69 -5.22
N GLU A 416 24.01 16.85 -4.44
CA GLU A 416 25.29 16.22 -4.70
C GLU A 416 25.50 15.07 -3.71
N VAL A 417 25.54 13.85 -4.23
CA VAL A 417 25.71 12.63 -3.42
C VAL A 417 27.07 11.98 -3.69
N ALA A 418 27.66 11.41 -2.66
CA ALA A 418 28.87 10.60 -2.78
C ALA A 418 28.76 9.33 -1.96
N GLY A 419 29.37 8.25 -2.44
CA GLY A 419 29.50 7.02 -1.65
C GLY A 419 30.20 5.89 -2.39
N ARG A 420 30.78 4.95 -1.65
CA ARG A 420 31.67 3.89 -2.19
C ARG A 420 30.98 2.91 -3.14
N LYS A 421 29.65 2.80 -3.06
CA LYS A 421 28.84 1.97 -3.98
C LYS A 421 27.94 2.81 -4.89
N MET A 422 27.98 4.14 -4.77
CA MET A 422 27.25 5.04 -5.65
C MET A 422 27.79 4.91 -7.08
N GLN A 423 26.90 5.00 -8.06
CA GLN A 423 27.17 4.90 -9.49
C GLN A 423 26.28 5.91 -10.21
N GLU A 424 26.70 6.43 -11.36
CA GLU A 424 25.90 7.35 -12.18
C GLU A 424 24.53 6.75 -12.54
N ASP A 425 24.47 5.43 -12.76
CA ASP A 425 23.25 4.62 -12.97
C ASP A 425 22.21 4.73 -11.85
N PHE A 426 22.62 5.15 -10.64
CA PHE A 426 21.75 5.28 -9.48
C PHE A 426 21.19 6.70 -9.32
N GLU A 427 21.70 7.69 -10.06
CA GLU A 427 21.23 9.07 -10.01
C GLU A 427 19.71 9.21 -10.25
N PRO A 428 19.13 8.73 -11.37
CA PRO A 428 17.69 8.88 -11.62
C PRO A 428 16.81 8.14 -10.60
N VAL A 429 17.30 7.03 -10.05
CA VAL A 429 16.59 6.27 -9.00
C VAL A 429 16.49 7.06 -7.71
N LEU A 430 17.58 7.73 -7.31
CA LEU A 430 17.63 8.59 -6.13
C LEU A 430 16.90 9.92 -6.34
N GLU A 431 17.04 10.53 -7.53
CA GLU A 431 16.35 11.77 -7.92
C GLU A 431 14.83 11.61 -7.76
N ARG A 432 14.26 10.48 -8.20
CA ARG A 432 12.82 10.22 -8.05
C ARG A 432 12.33 10.11 -6.60
N GLN A 433 13.20 9.85 -5.63
CA GLN A 433 12.81 9.75 -4.22
C GLN A 433 12.46 11.12 -3.61
N LEU A 434 12.93 12.21 -4.22
CA LEU A 434 12.61 13.58 -3.80
C LEU A 434 11.10 13.81 -3.77
N HIS A 435 10.35 13.25 -4.74
CA HIS A 435 8.88 13.24 -4.73
C HIS A 435 8.29 12.66 -3.43
N TYR A 436 8.80 11.51 -2.96
CA TYR A 436 8.32 10.87 -1.74
C TYR A 436 8.77 11.61 -0.49
N PHE A 437 10.02 12.08 -0.48
CA PHE A 437 10.59 12.77 0.68
C PHE A 437 9.90 14.11 0.92
N VAL A 438 9.59 14.86 -0.14
CA VAL A 438 8.92 16.16 -0.02
C VAL A 438 7.44 16.02 0.34
N ASN A 439 6.69 15.12 -0.30
CA ASN A 439 5.26 14.91 0.03
C ASN A 439 5.04 14.30 1.42
N ALA A 440 6.02 13.60 2.01
CA ALA A 440 5.90 13.07 3.37
C ALA A 440 5.90 14.15 4.47
N ALA A 441 6.10 15.43 4.14
CA ALA A 441 5.97 16.56 5.07
C ALA A 441 4.55 17.17 5.00
N SER A 442 3.80 17.14 6.11
CA SER A 442 2.44 17.67 6.16
C SER A 442 2.38 19.16 5.80
N GLY A 443 1.44 19.50 4.93
CA GLY A 443 1.21 20.81 4.37
C GLY A 443 2.11 21.17 3.18
N ILE A 444 2.83 20.21 2.61
CA ILE A 444 3.70 20.37 1.43
C ILE A 444 3.21 19.42 0.32
N GLN A 445 3.11 19.92 -0.92
CA GLN A 445 2.76 19.12 -2.10
C GLN A 445 3.88 19.22 -3.15
N HIS A 446 4.26 18.10 -3.76
CA HIS A 446 5.27 18.00 -4.81
C HIS A 446 4.80 17.07 -5.94
N ILE A 447 4.71 17.58 -7.16
CA ILE A 447 4.29 16.84 -8.37
C ILE A 447 5.32 17.11 -9.48
N GLY A 448 5.44 16.18 -10.44
CA GLY A 448 6.41 16.29 -11.53
C GLY A 448 7.72 15.58 -11.21
N GLN A 449 8.78 16.02 -11.87
CA GLN A 449 10.14 15.49 -11.82
C GLN A 449 11.10 16.39 -12.64
N ARG A 450 12.41 16.17 -12.54
CA ARG A 450 13.43 16.76 -13.43
C ARG A 450 13.25 18.28 -13.56
N ASP A 451 12.92 18.84 -14.73
CA ASP A 451 12.72 20.28 -14.97
C ASP A 451 11.24 20.72 -15.11
N ILE A 452 10.30 19.81 -14.80
CA ILE A 452 8.85 20.06 -14.81
C ILE A 452 8.24 19.88 -13.41
N THR A 453 9.06 20.08 -12.38
CA THR A 453 8.67 19.96 -10.98
C THR A 453 7.73 21.09 -10.58
N TRP A 454 6.76 20.78 -9.71
CA TRP A 454 5.72 21.69 -9.24
C TRP A 454 5.49 21.47 -7.74
N ILE A 455 5.81 22.48 -6.93
CA ILE A 455 5.81 22.39 -5.46
C ILE A 455 4.90 23.46 -4.87
N ARG A 456 4.18 23.13 -3.80
CA ARG A 456 3.38 24.07 -3.01
C ARG A 456 3.64 23.90 -1.54
N ILE A 457 3.68 25.04 -0.84
CA ILE A 457 3.73 25.11 0.62
C ILE A 457 2.39 25.69 1.09
N SER A 458 1.75 25.07 2.09
CA SER A 458 0.55 25.59 2.73
C SER A 458 0.85 26.72 3.73
N LYS A 459 -0.15 27.55 4.02
CA LYS A 459 -0.10 28.57 5.08
C LYS A 459 0.23 27.95 6.43
N THR A 460 -0.45 26.86 6.79
CA THR A 460 -0.25 26.13 8.04
C THR A 460 1.17 25.59 8.21
N ALA A 461 1.82 25.12 7.13
CA ALA A 461 3.21 24.68 7.18
C ALA A 461 4.18 25.86 7.42
N ALA A 462 3.99 26.96 6.70
CA ALA A 462 4.80 28.16 6.86
C ALA A 462 4.60 28.84 8.24
N GLU A 463 3.37 28.87 8.77
CA GLU A 463 3.06 29.37 10.12
C GLU A 463 3.70 28.54 11.24
N LYS A 464 3.92 27.24 11.00
CA LYS A 464 4.71 26.36 11.89
C LYS A 464 6.22 26.58 11.77
N GLY A 465 6.68 27.40 10.82
CA GLY A 465 8.09 27.71 10.58
C GLY A 465 8.77 26.88 9.49
N PHE A 466 8.02 26.22 8.60
CA PHE A 466 8.62 25.56 7.45
C PHE A 466 9.17 26.60 6.46
N ASP A 467 10.44 26.45 6.11
CA ASP A 467 11.23 27.36 5.25
C ASP A 467 12.00 26.54 4.17
N LEU A 468 12.70 27.21 3.26
CA LEU A 468 13.47 26.53 2.20
C LEU A 468 14.54 25.57 2.75
N SER A 469 15.22 25.90 3.86
CA SER A 469 16.29 25.07 4.45
C SER A 469 15.80 23.66 4.84
N HIS A 470 14.50 23.54 5.15
CA HIS A 470 13.89 22.27 5.53
C HIS A 470 13.86 21.24 4.39
N PHE A 471 13.79 21.67 3.12
CA PHE A 471 13.97 20.76 1.98
C PHE A 471 15.36 20.11 1.98
N GLY A 472 16.42 20.88 2.18
CA GLY A 472 17.78 20.32 2.22
C GLY A 472 18.01 19.38 3.39
N LYS A 473 17.51 19.76 4.58
CA LYS A 473 17.64 18.93 5.78
C LYS A 473 16.83 17.63 5.69
N LEU A 474 15.62 17.66 5.11
CA LEU A 474 14.80 16.45 4.94
C LEU A 474 15.41 15.51 3.90
N MET A 475 15.94 16.03 2.79
CA MET A 475 16.62 15.22 1.77
C MET A 475 17.84 14.52 2.37
N HIS A 476 18.71 15.22 3.10
CA HIS A 476 19.86 14.62 3.80
C HIS A 476 19.44 13.48 4.73
N ALA A 477 18.48 13.73 5.63
CA ALA A 477 18.00 12.73 6.59
C ALA A 477 17.42 11.47 5.90
N ARG A 478 16.66 11.64 4.81
CA ARG A 478 16.01 10.54 4.10
C ARG A 478 16.97 9.73 3.22
N PHE A 479 17.88 10.37 2.50
CA PHE A 479 18.89 9.64 1.71
C PHE A 479 19.77 8.78 2.60
N HIS A 480 20.20 9.26 3.77
CA HIS A 480 20.95 8.44 4.74
C HIS A 480 20.11 7.29 5.32
N ALA A 481 18.83 7.52 5.64
CA ALA A 481 17.98 6.51 6.25
C ALA A 481 17.61 5.35 5.31
N ASP A 482 17.27 5.67 4.06
CA ASP A 482 16.78 4.71 3.07
C ASP A 482 17.93 4.14 2.20
N PHE A 483 18.94 4.97 1.88
CA PHE A 483 19.99 4.66 0.91
C PHE A 483 21.42 4.69 1.49
N GLY A 484 21.58 4.79 2.82
CA GLY A 484 22.87 4.80 3.53
C GLY A 484 23.76 3.53 3.37
N ALA A 485 23.33 2.54 2.59
CA ALA A 485 24.16 1.43 2.14
C ALA A 485 24.99 1.72 0.87
N ILE A 486 24.71 2.88 0.24
CA ILE A 486 25.18 3.32 -1.08
C ILE A 486 25.63 4.78 -1.05
N VAL A 487 24.82 5.64 -0.44
CA VAL A 487 25.09 7.07 -0.23
C VAL A 487 25.80 7.22 1.13
N ASP A 488 27.06 7.67 1.10
CA ASP A 488 27.86 7.95 2.31
C ASP A 488 27.85 9.44 2.68
N LYS A 489 27.50 10.34 1.75
CA LYS A 489 27.37 11.79 1.95
C LYS A 489 26.29 12.42 1.06
N VAL A 490 25.64 13.47 1.56
CA VAL A 490 24.70 14.32 0.80
C VAL A 490 24.92 15.80 1.10
N GLN A 491 25.01 16.60 0.03
CA GLN A 491 25.00 18.06 0.04
C GLN A 491 23.80 18.54 -0.79
N VAL A 492 23.07 19.56 -0.32
CA VAL A 492 21.92 20.12 -1.04
C VAL A 492 22.10 21.61 -1.24
N LYS A 493 21.94 22.06 -2.48
CA LYS A 493 21.87 23.48 -2.84
C LYS A 493 20.48 23.80 -3.36
N ILE A 494 19.90 24.85 -2.80
CA ILE A 494 18.56 25.35 -3.10
C ILE A 494 18.74 26.71 -3.77
N ILE A 495 18.28 26.84 -5.01
CA ILE A 495 18.60 27.96 -5.89
C ILE A 495 17.31 28.71 -6.23
N THR A 496 17.21 29.94 -5.76
CA THR A 496 16.15 30.90 -6.09
C THR A 496 16.70 32.15 -6.77
N ASP A 497 18.03 32.28 -6.86
CA ASP A 497 18.70 33.31 -7.67
C ASP A 497 18.44 33.10 -9.16
N PRO A 498 17.91 34.08 -9.92
CA PRO A 498 17.51 33.88 -11.30
C PRO A 498 18.64 33.53 -12.28
N GLU A 499 19.84 34.08 -12.09
CA GLU A 499 20.98 33.83 -12.99
C GLU A 499 21.53 32.42 -12.76
N LEU A 500 21.75 32.06 -11.50
CA LEU A 500 22.25 30.74 -11.11
C LEU A 500 21.21 29.63 -11.37
N HIS A 501 19.91 29.93 -11.21
CA HIS A 501 18.82 29.02 -11.56
C HIS A 501 18.85 28.68 -13.05
N ALA A 502 18.99 29.67 -13.93
CA ALA A 502 19.11 29.45 -15.37
C ALA A 502 20.36 28.65 -15.76
N GLU A 503 21.50 28.91 -15.11
CA GLU A 503 22.75 28.15 -15.35
C GLU A 503 22.60 26.67 -14.98
N TRP A 504 22.04 26.37 -13.81
CA TRP A 504 21.89 24.97 -13.35
C TRP A 504 20.77 24.23 -14.07
N LEU A 505 19.68 24.91 -14.45
CA LEU A 505 18.63 24.33 -15.28
C LEU A 505 19.18 23.86 -16.64
N ALA A 506 20.10 24.60 -17.26
CA ALA A 506 20.76 24.17 -18.49
C ALA A 506 21.61 22.91 -18.27
N LYS A 507 22.47 22.89 -17.23
CA LYS A 507 23.30 21.72 -16.88
C LYS A 507 22.45 20.48 -16.56
N ALA A 508 21.34 20.67 -15.86
CA ALA A 508 20.41 19.61 -15.53
C ALA A 508 19.79 19.01 -16.80
N ARG A 509 19.37 19.85 -17.75
CA ARG A 509 18.86 19.41 -19.07
C ARG A 509 19.87 18.63 -19.88
N ASP A 510 21.12 19.09 -19.95
CA ASP A 510 22.21 18.36 -20.63
C ASP A 510 22.40 16.96 -20.02
N ALA A 511 22.34 16.85 -18.68
CA ALA A 511 22.45 15.58 -17.98
C ALA A 511 21.22 14.67 -18.18
N TYR A 512 20.01 15.22 -18.16
CA TYR A 512 18.79 14.45 -18.47
C TYR A 512 18.84 13.90 -19.90
N GLU A 513 19.31 14.70 -20.85
CA GLU A 513 19.38 14.28 -22.25
C GLU A 513 20.40 13.16 -22.45
N PHE A 514 21.57 13.25 -21.83
CA PHE A 514 22.52 12.13 -21.79
C PHE A 514 21.92 10.86 -21.17
N ARG A 515 21.16 10.98 -20.07
CA ARG A 515 20.44 9.85 -19.44
C ARG A 515 19.41 9.22 -20.39
N ASN A 516 18.69 10.02 -21.19
CA ASN A 516 17.72 9.53 -22.18
C ASN A 516 18.42 8.78 -23.33
N GLN A 517 19.46 9.39 -23.92
CA GLN A 517 20.19 8.82 -25.07
C GLN A 517 20.88 7.49 -24.76
N ARG A 518 21.29 7.27 -23.51
CA ARG A 518 21.97 6.05 -23.06
C ARG A 518 21.15 4.76 -23.24
N LEU A 519 19.85 4.85 -23.49
CA LEU A 519 18.97 3.70 -23.79
C LEU A 519 18.98 3.29 -25.27
N ALA A 520 19.44 4.14 -26.19
CA ALA A 520 19.19 3.99 -27.63
C ALA A 520 19.76 2.69 -28.26
N ASP A 521 20.77 2.08 -27.63
CA ASP A 521 21.39 0.82 -28.07
C ASP A 521 20.72 -0.45 -27.50
N LEU A 522 19.71 -0.32 -26.62
CA LEU A 522 18.97 -1.43 -26.01
C LEU A 522 17.57 -1.56 -26.62
N THR A 523 17.24 -2.72 -27.19
CA THR A 523 15.90 -3.02 -27.73
C THR A 523 15.15 -4.04 -26.90
N ASP A 524 13.82 -4.09 -27.07
CA ASP A 524 12.93 -5.01 -26.37
C ASP A 524 13.16 -6.48 -26.81
N GLU A 525 13.67 -6.70 -28.03
CA GLU A 525 14.15 -8.00 -28.50
C GLU A 525 15.47 -8.42 -27.82
N ALA A 526 16.37 -7.48 -27.53
CA ALA A 526 17.72 -7.76 -27.03
C ALA A 526 17.78 -8.14 -25.53
N VAL A 527 16.72 -7.86 -24.77
CA VAL A 527 16.64 -8.15 -23.32
C VAL A 527 15.66 -9.30 -23.02
N GLU A 528 16.04 -10.25 -22.17
CA GLU A 528 15.14 -11.33 -21.71
C GLU A 528 14.26 -10.93 -20.50
N THR A 529 14.42 -9.69 -20.02
CA THR A 529 13.83 -9.22 -18.77
C THR A 529 13.31 -7.80 -18.95
N PHE A 530 12.03 -7.59 -18.65
CA PHE A 530 11.45 -6.26 -18.40
C PHE A 530 11.38 -6.03 -16.88
N TYR A 531 10.87 -4.87 -16.45
CA TYR A 531 10.62 -4.62 -15.03
C TYR A 531 9.20 -4.15 -14.79
N ASP A 532 8.61 -4.51 -13.66
CA ASP A 532 7.45 -3.79 -13.16
C ASP A 532 7.88 -2.51 -12.42
N CYS A 533 6.90 -1.63 -12.21
CA CYS A 533 6.99 -0.51 -11.29
C CYS A 533 5.63 -0.35 -10.61
N THR A 534 5.54 -0.74 -9.33
CA THR A 534 4.36 -0.60 -8.47
C THR A 534 4.41 0.67 -7.59
N LEU A 535 5.41 1.52 -7.83
CA LEU A 535 5.72 2.72 -7.04
C LEU A 535 4.50 3.67 -6.88
N CYS A 536 3.70 3.85 -7.93
CA CYS A 536 2.50 4.71 -7.90
C CYS A 536 1.24 4.02 -7.29
N GLN A 537 1.35 2.80 -6.73
CA GLN A 537 0.22 2.14 -6.08
C GLN A 537 -0.19 2.79 -4.75
N SER A 538 0.56 3.78 -4.24
CA SER A 538 0.14 4.61 -3.10
C SER A 538 -1.15 5.41 -3.38
N PHE A 539 -1.39 5.78 -4.64
CA PHE A 539 -2.59 6.53 -5.07
C PHE A 539 -3.36 5.90 -6.24
N ALA A 540 -2.80 4.89 -6.93
CA ALA A 540 -3.49 4.11 -7.96
C ALA A 540 -3.32 2.60 -7.70
N PRO A 541 -4.07 1.99 -6.76
CA PRO A 541 -3.72 0.69 -6.17
C PRO A 541 -3.65 -0.50 -7.15
N THR A 542 -4.38 -0.43 -8.26
CA THR A 542 -4.42 -1.45 -9.32
C THR A 542 -3.46 -1.18 -10.48
N HIS A 543 -2.81 -0.01 -10.51
CA HIS A 543 -1.93 0.38 -11.59
C HIS A 543 -0.59 -0.38 -11.54
N VAL A 544 -0.10 -0.79 -12.70
CA VAL A 544 1.23 -1.40 -12.86
C VAL A 544 1.86 -0.81 -14.12
N CYS A 545 3.02 -0.16 -13.98
CA CYS A 545 3.86 0.11 -15.13
C CYS A 545 4.69 -1.13 -15.47
N ILE A 546 4.72 -1.54 -16.74
CA ILE A 546 5.71 -2.48 -17.27
C ILE A 546 6.70 -1.66 -18.09
N VAL A 547 7.97 -1.73 -17.74
CA VAL A 547 9.04 -0.91 -18.30
C VAL A 547 9.99 -1.78 -19.10
N SER A 548 10.14 -1.47 -20.38
CA SER A 548 11.07 -2.08 -21.33
C SER A 548 12.06 -1.03 -21.86
N PRO A 549 13.18 -1.43 -22.50
CA PRO A 549 14.10 -0.48 -23.12
C PRO A 549 13.43 0.53 -24.05
N GLU A 550 12.49 0.08 -24.89
CA GLU A 550 11.80 0.92 -25.87
C GLU A 550 10.44 1.47 -25.38
N ARG A 551 10.01 1.12 -24.16
CA ARG A 551 8.84 1.70 -23.48
C ARG A 551 9.19 2.05 -22.03
N LEU A 552 9.70 3.27 -21.83
CA LEU A 552 9.91 3.84 -20.50
C LEU A 552 8.59 3.97 -19.71
N GLY A 553 8.72 4.06 -18.39
CA GLY A 553 7.57 4.29 -17.50
C GLY A 553 6.89 5.62 -17.82
N LEU A 554 5.56 5.63 -17.81
CA LEU A 554 4.73 6.77 -18.24
C LEU A 554 5.05 8.09 -17.54
N CYS A 555 5.67 8.06 -16.36
CA CYS A 555 6.11 9.25 -15.65
C CYS A 555 7.16 10.05 -16.43
N GLY A 556 8.01 9.41 -17.25
CA GLY A 556 9.18 10.02 -17.90
C GLY A 556 10.49 9.91 -17.11
N ALA A 557 10.44 9.75 -15.78
CA ALA A 557 11.63 9.65 -14.94
C ALA A 557 12.28 8.26 -14.90
N TYR A 558 11.50 7.18 -15.07
CA TYR A 558 11.98 5.79 -14.93
C TYR A 558 12.03 5.07 -16.27
N ASN A 559 13.23 4.70 -16.69
CA ASN A 559 13.51 3.81 -17.80
C ASN A 559 13.89 2.39 -17.30
N TRP A 560 14.22 1.49 -18.24
CA TRP A 560 14.58 0.11 -17.95
C TRP A 560 15.87 -0.05 -17.11
N LEU A 561 16.89 0.78 -17.35
CA LEU A 561 18.12 0.81 -16.55
C LEU A 561 17.82 1.30 -15.13
N ASP A 562 16.95 2.31 -14.97
CA ASP A 562 16.57 2.84 -13.64
C ASP A 562 15.81 1.79 -12.83
N CYS A 563 14.88 1.05 -13.43
CA CYS A 563 14.19 -0.07 -12.78
C CYS A 563 15.17 -1.17 -12.36
N LYS A 564 16.15 -1.50 -13.22
CA LYS A 564 17.21 -2.46 -12.93
C LYS A 564 18.11 -2.00 -11.78
N ALA A 565 18.51 -0.72 -11.77
CA ALA A 565 19.27 -0.10 -10.70
C ALA A 565 18.47 -0.11 -9.37
N SER A 566 17.21 0.30 -9.40
CA SER A 566 16.28 0.27 -8.26
C SER A 566 16.19 -1.13 -7.63
N HIS A 567 16.08 -2.19 -8.45
CA HIS A 567 16.09 -3.57 -7.96
C HIS A 567 17.44 -4.00 -7.36
N GLN A 568 18.58 -3.53 -7.90
CA GLN A 568 19.90 -3.79 -7.32
C GLN A 568 20.11 -3.08 -5.97
N ILE A 569 19.54 -1.88 -5.83
CA ILE A 569 19.57 -1.09 -4.59
C ILE A 569 18.69 -1.74 -3.52
N ASN A 570 17.46 -2.13 -3.88
CA ASN A 570 16.49 -2.77 -2.99
C ASN A 570 15.77 -3.92 -3.72
N PRO A 571 16.20 -5.19 -3.54
CA PRO A 571 15.55 -6.34 -4.16
C PRO A 571 14.09 -6.56 -3.72
N THR A 572 13.68 -5.95 -2.61
CA THR A 572 12.29 -5.93 -2.10
C THR A 572 11.54 -4.64 -2.44
N GLY A 573 12.13 -3.77 -3.27
CA GLY A 573 11.55 -2.50 -3.69
C GLY A 573 10.43 -2.63 -4.74
N PRO A 574 9.87 -1.48 -5.19
CA PRO A 574 8.72 -1.44 -6.09
C PRO A 574 9.04 -1.79 -7.56
N ASN A 575 10.28 -2.21 -7.84
CA ASN A 575 10.72 -2.65 -9.16
C ASN A 575 11.23 -4.08 -9.08
N GLN A 576 10.52 -4.99 -9.74
CA GLN A 576 10.83 -6.41 -9.80
C GLN A 576 11.08 -6.84 -11.25
N PRO A 577 12.05 -7.75 -11.48
CA PRO A 577 12.33 -8.26 -12.82
C PRO A 577 11.22 -9.18 -13.31
N ILE A 578 10.69 -8.86 -14.49
CA ILE A 578 9.75 -9.69 -15.24
C ILE A 578 10.55 -10.48 -16.27
N SER A 579 10.71 -11.80 -16.06
CA SER A 579 11.13 -12.70 -17.13
C SER A 579 10.06 -12.71 -18.22
N LYS A 580 10.38 -12.35 -19.47
CA LYS A 580 9.38 -12.25 -20.55
C LYS A 580 8.58 -13.56 -20.70
N GLY A 581 9.24 -14.71 -20.64
CA GLY A 581 8.56 -16.00 -20.83
C GLY A 581 8.17 -16.20 -22.29
N ASN A 582 7.01 -16.83 -22.54
CA ASN A 582 6.58 -17.10 -23.92
C ASN A 582 6.01 -15.82 -24.56
N LEU A 583 6.49 -15.51 -25.77
CA LEU A 583 5.87 -14.51 -26.63
C LEU A 583 4.56 -15.08 -27.20
N ILE A 584 3.45 -14.41 -26.90
CA ILE A 584 2.09 -14.79 -27.34
C ILE A 584 1.78 -14.09 -28.67
N ASP A 585 2.04 -12.77 -28.74
CA ASP A 585 1.81 -11.95 -29.93
C ASP A 585 3.01 -11.02 -30.18
N PRO A 586 3.77 -11.18 -31.29
CA PRO A 586 4.91 -10.34 -31.63
C PRO A 586 4.54 -8.93 -32.11
N VAL A 587 3.30 -8.69 -32.55
CA VAL A 587 2.82 -7.42 -33.09
C VAL A 587 2.29 -6.53 -31.98
N LYS A 588 1.38 -7.07 -31.15
CA LYS A 588 0.79 -6.35 -29.99
C LYS A 588 1.72 -6.30 -28.79
N GLY A 589 2.70 -7.22 -28.73
CA GLY A 589 3.63 -7.33 -27.62
C GLY A 589 2.98 -7.94 -26.39
N TYR A 590 2.36 -9.13 -26.55
CA TYR A 590 1.89 -9.94 -25.42
C TYR A 590 2.91 -11.00 -25.06
N TRP A 591 3.23 -11.10 -23.77
CA TRP A 591 4.05 -12.16 -23.21
C TRP A 591 3.36 -12.79 -22.00
N THR A 592 3.63 -14.07 -21.72
CA THR A 592 3.11 -14.71 -20.49
C THR A 592 3.60 -13.98 -19.24
N GLY A 593 4.87 -13.59 -19.20
CA GLY A 593 5.44 -12.88 -18.05
C GLY A 593 4.85 -11.49 -17.82
N THR A 594 4.51 -10.74 -18.88
CA THR A 594 3.88 -9.41 -18.74
C THR A 594 2.45 -9.53 -18.22
N ASN A 595 1.69 -10.52 -18.71
CA ASN A 595 0.32 -10.76 -18.26
C ASN A 595 0.29 -11.33 -16.82
N GLU A 596 1.19 -12.26 -16.48
CA GLU A 596 1.35 -12.76 -15.10
C GLU A 596 1.72 -11.65 -14.11
N ALA A 597 2.64 -10.75 -14.49
CA ALA A 597 3.01 -9.59 -13.67
C ALA A 597 1.84 -8.60 -13.54
N ALA A 598 1.10 -8.33 -14.62
CA ALA A 598 -0.09 -7.49 -14.60
C ALA A 598 -1.17 -8.05 -13.67
N VAL A 599 -1.56 -9.33 -13.81
CA VAL A 599 -2.55 -10.00 -12.93
C VAL A 599 -2.11 -9.92 -11.47
N LYS A 600 -0.87 -10.32 -11.17
CA LYS A 600 -0.34 -10.37 -9.81
C LYS A 600 -0.34 -8.99 -9.15
N ASN A 601 0.19 -7.99 -9.83
CA ASN A 601 0.45 -6.68 -9.24
C ASN A 601 -0.77 -5.74 -9.32
N SER A 602 -1.69 -5.94 -10.28
CA SER A 602 -2.98 -5.22 -10.36
C SER A 602 -4.06 -5.77 -9.42
N GLN A 603 -3.74 -6.80 -8.62
CA GLN A 603 -4.69 -7.48 -7.74
C GLN A 603 -5.78 -8.24 -8.52
N GLY A 604 -5.49 -8.63 -9.77
CA GLY A 604 -6.38 -9.36 -10.67
C GLY A 604 -7.34 -8.49 -11.49
N THR A 605 -7.22 -7.15 -11.47
CA THR A 605 -8.09 -6.26 -12.26
C THR A 605 -7.61 -6.04 -13.69
N VAL A 606 -6.36 -6.43 -14.00
CA VAL A 606 -5.76 -6.38 -15.33
C VAL A 606 -5.30 -7.79 -15.69
N GLU A 607 -5.96 -8.41 -16.66
CA GLU A 607 -5.65 -9.78 -17.09
C GLU A 607 -4.50 -9.81 -18.12
N GLU A 608 -4.49 -8.87 -19.05
CA GLU A 608 -3.53 -8.79 -20.15
C GLU A 608 -3.07 -7.35 -20.40
N VAL A 609 -1.84 -7.17 -20.89
CA VAL A 609 -1.30 -5.86 -21.26
C VAL A 609 -0.62 -5.94 -22.62
N ALA A 610 -1.14 -5.20 -23.60
CA ALA A 610 -0.46 -4.99 -24.87
C ALA A 610 0.66 -3.96 -24.70
N MET A 611 1.90 -4.37 -24.98
CA MET A 611 3.04 -3.45 -24.92
C MET A 611 3.05 -2.45 -26.08
N TYR A 612 2.38 -2.74 -27.20
CA TYR A 612 2.49 -1.95 -28.44
C TYR A 612 1.15 -1.52 -29.08
N SER A 613 0.02 -1.65 -28.38
CA SER A 613 -1.28 -1.13 -28.83
C SER A 613 -1.90 -0.16 -27.81
N ILE A 614 -2.62 0.85 -28.31
CA ILE A 614 -3.56 1.69 -27.54
C ILE A 614 -4.99 1.16 -27.63
N MET A 615 -5.34 0.44 -28.70
CA MET A 615 -6.71 0.00 -28.99
C MET A 615 -7.11 -1.24 -28.21
N GLU A 616 -6.18 -2.13 -27.91
CA GLU A 616 -6.46 -3.40 -27.23
C GLU A 616 -5.62 -3.53 -25.96
N ASN A 617 -6.28 -3.84 -24.84
CA ASN A 617 -5.68 -4.05 -23.51
C ASN A 617 -4.49 -3.11 -23.20
N PRO A 618 -4.64 -1.78 -23.36
CA PRO A 618 -3.55 -0.85 -23.10
C PRO A 618 -3.10 -0.95 -21.64
N MET A 619 -1.82 -0.72 -21.40
CA MET A 619 -1.30 -0.59 -20.03
C MET A 619 -2.06 0.52 -19.28
N THR A 620 -2.47 0.23 -18.05
CA THR A 620 -3.15 1.20 -17.20
C THR A 620 -2.26 2.40 -16.91
N ALA A 621 -2.85 3.54 -16.55
CA ALA A 621 -2.10 4.71 -16.12
C ALA A 621 -2.54 5.20 -14.74
N CYS A 622 -1.60 5.69 -13.93
CA CYS A 622 -1.88 6.19 -12.59
C CYS A 622 -2.32 7.66 -12.58
N GLY A 623 -1.50 8.57 -13.10
CA GLY A 623 -1.77 10.02 -13.08
C GLY A 623 -0.53 10.92 -13.22
N CYS A 624 0.69 10.36 -13.15
CA CYS A 624 1.94 11.10 -13.27
C CYS A 624 2.48 11.23 -14.71
N PHE A 625 1.70 10.88 -15.74
CA PHE A 625 2.12 10.94 -17.15
C PHE A 625 2.46 12.36 -17.63
N GLU A 626 3.50 12.47 -18.47
CA GLU A 626 3.88 13.74 -19.12
C GLU A 626 2.90 14.10 -20.24
N CYS A 627 2.46 13.10 -21.02
CA CYS A 627 1.54 13.27 -22.14
C CYS A 627 0.37 12.28 -22.06
N ILE A 628 -0.75 12.62 -22.69
CA ILE A 628 -1.87 11.70 -22.96
C ILE A 628 -1.99 11.52 -24.47
N VAL A 629 -2.08 10.28 -24.91
CA VAL A 629 -2.43 9.91 -26.28
C VAL A 629 -3.89 9.47 -26.30
N MET A 630 -4.69 9.99 -27.24
CA MET A 630 -6.11 9.65 -27.40
C MET A 630 -6.46 9.43 -28.87
N TYR A 631 -7.19 8.35 -29.16
CA TYR A 631 -7.74 8.02 -30.47
C TYR A 631 -8.87 8.98 -30.89
N ILE A 632 -8.84 9.41 -32.15
CA ILE A 632 -9.84 10.26 -32.81
C ILE A 632 -10.46 9.46 -33.98
N PRO A 633 -11.68 8.90 -33.80
CA PRO A 633 -12.30 8.02 -34.79
C PRO A 633 -12.50 8.63 -36.17
N GLU A 634 -12.87 9.91 -36.24
CA GLU A 634 -13.23 10.62 -37.48
C GLU A 634 -12.08 10.70 -38.50
N VAL A 635 -10.85 10.45 -38.05
CA VAL A 635 -9.62 10.54 -38.86
C VAL A 635 -8.73 9.30 -38.75
N GLU A 636 -9.18 8.27 -38.02
CA GLU A 636 -8.43 7.02 -37.76
C GLU A 636 -7.00 7.26 -37.24
N GLY A 637 -6.83 8.27 -36.39
CA GLY A 637 -5.54 8.69 -35.86
C GLY A 637 -5.57 8.93 -34.36
N VAL A 638 -4.46 9.40 -33.80
CA VAL A 638 -4.34 9.77 -32.39
C VAL A 638 -3.90 11.23 -32.23
N MET A 639 -4.42 11.90 -31.21
CA MET A 639 -3.89 13.17 -30.73
C MET A 639 -2.98 12.95 -29.52
N VAL A 640 -1.98 13.83 -29.35
CA VAL A 640 -1.04 13.79 -28.21
C VAL A 640 -1.04 15.15 -27.51
N VAL A 641 -1.47 15.18 -26.25
CA VAL A 641 -1.52 16.41 -25.44
C VAL A 641 -0.51 16.36 -24.29
N SER A 642 0.25 17.45 -24.11
CA SER A 642 1.22 17.60 -23.02
C SER A 642 0.57 18.12 -21.73
N ARG A 643 1.10 17.72 -20.57
CA ARG A 643 0.78 18.29 -19.25
C ARG A 643 1.03 19.81 -19.19
N GLU A 644 2.00 20.29 -19.94
CA GLU A 644 2.38 21.72 -19.97
C GLU A 644 1.48 22.55 -20.90
N ASP A 645 0.60 21.92 -21.68
CA ASP A 645 -0.34 22.59 -22.57
C ASP A 645 -1.71 22.80 -21.89
N PRO A 646 -2.10 24.06 -21.58
CA PRO A 646 -3.38 24.38 -20.96
C PRO A 646 -4.54 24.52 -21.97
N SER A 647 -4.26 24.28 -23.26
CA SER A 647 -5.20 24.57 -24.36
C SER A 647 -6.31 23.53 -24.47
N MET A 648 -7.31 23.85 -25.29
CA MET A 648 -8.37 22.91 -25.64
C MET A 648 -7.88 22.02 -26.79
N THR A 649 -8.04 20.70 -26.65
CA THR A 649 -7.77 19.75 -27.74
C THR A 649 -8.96 19.65 -28.71
N PRO A 650 -8.76 19.11 -29.93
CA PRO A 650 -9.84 18.84 -30.88
C PRO A 650 -11.01 18.00 -30.32
N ALA A 651 -10.74 17.14 -29.33
CA ALA A 651 -11.76 16.34 -28.62
C ALA A 651 -12.63 17.15 -27.64
N GLY A 652 -12.49 18.48 -27.56
CA GLY A 652 -13.25 19.35 -26.67
C GLY A 652 -12.91 19.20 -25.19
N MET A 653 -11.71 18.68 -24.89
CA MET A 653 -11.20 18.44 -23.54
C MET A 653 -9.79 19.03 -23.35
N THR A 654 -9.48 19.45 -22.12
CA THR A 654 -8.12 19.86 -21.72
C THR A 654 -7.32 18.67 -21.21
N PHE A 655 -5.99 18.80 -21.07
CA PHE A 655 -5.16 17.78 -20.42
C PHE A 655 -5.72 17.34 -19.06
N SER A 656 -6.14 18.29 -18.21
CA SER A 656 -6.68 17.98 -16.87
C SER A 656 -7.99 17.18 -16.92
N THR A 657 -8.82 17.39 -17.94
CA THR A 657 -10.05 16.62 -18.15
C THR A 657 -9.72 15.19 -18.60
N LEU A 658 -8.82 15.06 -19.58
CA LEU A 658 -8.36 13.77 -20.10
C LEU A 658 -7.61 12.95 -19.04
N ALA A 659 -6.86 13.59 -18.16
CA ALA A 659 -6.13 12.93 -17.08
C ALA A 659 -7.07 12.17 -16.13
N GLY A 660 -8.28 12.68 -15.92
CA GLY A 660 -9.32 12.00 -15.14
C GLY A 660 -9.94 10.77 -15.84
N MET A 661 -9.82 10.66 -17.16
CA MET A 661 -10.26 9.49 -17.94
C MET A 661 -9.16 8.45 -18.14
N ALA A 662 -7.89 8.90 -18.16
CA ALA A 662 -6.73 8.05 -18.37
C ALA A 662 -6.14 7.48 -17.06
N GLY A 663 -6.28 8.20 -15.94
CA GLY A 663 -5.68 7.85 -14.65
C GLY A 663 -6.43 6.78 -13.85
N GLY A 664 -5.99 6.58 -12.60
CA GLY A 664 -6.67 5.72 -11.61
C GLY A 664 -6.41 4.22 -11.74
N GLY A 665 -5.57 3.76 -12.66
CA GLY A 665 -5.26 2.34 -12.83
C GLY A 665 -6.29 1.54 -13.64
N LEU A 666 -7.06 2.22 -14.49
CA LEU A 666 -8.01 1.61 -15.43
C LEU A 666 -7.34 1.28 -16.78
N GLN A 667 -7.85 0.28 -17.50
CA GLN A 667 -7.55 0.06 -18.91
C GLN A 667 -8.60 0.78 -19.75
N THR A 668 -8.19 1.80 -20.50
CA THR A 668 -9.08 2.63 -21.32
C THR A 668 -8.70 2.48 -22.79
N PRO A 669 -9.26 1.52 -23.55
CA PRO A 669 -9.04 1.39 -24.99
C PRO A 669 -9.15 2.73 -25.73
N GLY A 670 -8.13 3.07 -26.52
CA GLY A 670 -8.04 4.34 -27.23
C GLY A 670 -7.53 5.53 -26.40
N VAL A 671 -7.19 5.37 -25.11
CA VAL A 671 -6.58 6.42 -24.28
C VAL A 671 -5.42 5.85 -23.45
N MET A 672 -4.24 6.48 -23.52
CA MET A 672 -3.08 6.06 -22.71
C MET A 672 -2.26 7.25 -22.20
N GLY A 673 -1.79 7.15 -20.95
CA GLY A 673 -0.77 8.06 -20.40
C GLY A 673 0.65 7.59 -20.77
N VAL A 674 1.51 8.50 -21.20
CA VAL A 674 2.88 8.19 -21.66
C VAL A 674 3.90 9.24 -21.19
N GLY A 675 5.17 8.83 -21.12
CA GLY A 675 6.30 9.76 -21.03
C GLY A 675 6.65 10.30 -22.41
N LYS A 676 7.15 11.52 -22.52
CA LYS A 676 7.35 12.22 -23.81
C LYS A 676 8.29 11.47 -24.75
N PHE A 677 9.35 10.86 -24.22
CA PHE A 677 10.29 10.02 -24.98
C PHE A 677 9.73 8.67 -25.45
N TYR A 678 8.53 8.26 -25.03
CA TYR A 678 7.90 7.08 -25.63
C TYR A 678 7.39 7.41 -27.04
N LEU A 679 7.03 8.66 -27.31
CA LEU A 679 6.57 9.13 -28.63
C LEU A 679 7.66 8.95 -29.71
N THR A 680 8.93 8.98 -29.32
CA THR A 680 10.07 8.83 -30.24
C THR A 680 10.47 7.36 -30.46
N SER A 681 9.90 6.43 -29.70
CA SER A 681 10.22 5.00 -29.76
C SER A 681 9.84 4.36 -31.10
N PRO A 682 10.62 3.38 -31.61
CA PRO A 682 10.16 2.49 -32.69
C PRO A 682 8.96 1.62 -32.31
N LYS A 683 8.73 1.40 -31.01
CA LYS A 683 7.61 0.63 -30.46
C LYS A 683 6.39 1.47 -30.10
N PHE A 684 6.43 2.79 -30.31
CA PHE A 684 5.32 3.68 -30.00
C PHE A 684 4.05 3.27 -30.76
N ILE A 685 3.08 2.67 -30.07
CA ILE A 685 1.82 2.13 -30.66
C ILE A 685 2.04 1.38 -32.00
N SER A 686 3.13 0.62 -32.10
CA SER A 686 3.57 0.04 -33.37
C SER A 686 2.60 -1.00 -33.96
N ALA A 687 1.75 -1.61 -33.12
CA ALA A 687 0.68 -2.49 -33.58
C ALA A 687 -0.43 -1.73 -34.35
N ASP A 688 -0.67 -0.47 -33.99
CA ASP A 688 -1.79 0.32 -34.53
C ASP A 688 -1.37 1.25 -35.69
N GLY A 689 -0.06 1.34 -35.98
CA GLY A 689 0.49 2.10 -37.11
C GLY A 689 1.63 3.07 -36.77
N GLY A 690 2.08 3.12 -35.51
CA GLY A 690 3.24 3.92 -35.13
C GLY A 690 2.98 5.43 -35.08
N PHE A 691 4.06 6.21 -35.09
CA PHE A 691 4.01 7.67 -35.02
C PHE A 691 3.24 8.32 -36.19
N LYS A 692 3.11 7.64 -37.34
CA LYS A 692 2.27 8.08 -38.48
C LYS A 692 0.76 8.15 -38.18
N ARG A 693 0.31 7.57 -37.05
CA ARG A 693 -1.05 7.78 -36.54
C ARG A 693 -1.23 9.10 -35.81
N VAL A 694 -0.16 9.76 -35.35
CA VAL A 694 -0.29 11.06 -34.68
C VAL A 694 -0.78 12.07 -35.71
N VAL A 695 -1.92 12.71 -35.45
CA VAL A 695 -2.57 13.67 -36.35
C VAL A 695 -2.67 15.07 -35.75
N TRP A 696 -2.61 15.17 -34.43
CA TRP A 696 -2.58 16.43 -33.68
C TRP A 696 -1.63 16.27 -32.50
N MET A 697 -0.83 17.29 -32.20
CA MET A 697 0.11 17.28 -31.09
C MET A 697 0.22 18.68 -30.48
N SER A 698 0.19 18.82 -29.15
CA SER A 698 0.48 20.09 -28.46
C SER A 698 1.76 20.72 -29.02
N SER A 699 1.68 21.98 -29.47
CA SER A 699 2.80 22.63 -30.16
C SER A 699 4.07 22.74 -29.30
N PHE A 700 3.89 22.80 -27.97
CA PHE A 700 4.98 22.70 -27.00
C PHE A 700 5.85 21.46 -27.22
N LEU A 701 5.28 20.30 -27.57
CA LEU A 701 6.04 19.09 -27.85
C LEU A 701 6.82 19.22 -29.15
N LYS A 702 6.20 19.76 -30.21
CA LYS A 702 6.88 20.01 -31.49
C LYS A 702 8.09 20.93 -31.31
N ASP A 703 7.94 22.00 -30.55
CA ASP A 703 8.98 23.00 -30.29
C ASP A 703 10.07 22.49 -29.33
N SER A 704 9.71 21.67 -28.32
CA SER A 704 10.67 21.18 -27.30
C SER A 704 11.40 19.89 -27.68
N MET A 705 10.87 19.10 -28.61
CA MET A 705 11.44 17.83 -29.10
C MET A 705 11.64 17.86 -30.62
N THR A 706 12.01 19.03 -31.17
CA THR A 706 12.09 19.25 -32.63
C THR A 706 13.09 18.30 -33.31
N GLU A 707 14.26 18.07 -32.74
CA GLU A 707 15.29 17.23 -33.38
C GLU A 707 14.93 15.74 -33.28
N GLU A 708 14.36 15.32 -32.16
CA GLU A 708 13.91 13.96 -31.92
C GLU A 708 12.74 13.60 -32.86
N PHE A 709 11.77 14.50 -33.04
CA PHE A 709 10.67 14.26 -33.98
C PHE A 709 11.09 14.36 -35.46
N LYS A 710 12.14 15.13 -35.81
CA LYS A 710 12.77 15.03 -37.14
C LYS A 710 13.38 13.64 -37.36
N MET A 711 14.13 13.12 -36.39
CA MET A 711 14.70 11.76 -36.47
C MET A 711 13.60 10.69 -36.62
N VAL A 712 12.47 10.86 -35.93
CA VAL A 712 11.29 9.99 -36.10
C VAL A 712 10.69 10.13 -37.50
N ALA A 713 10.47 11.35 -37.99
CA ALA A 713 9.93 11.61 -39.33
C ALA A 713 10.80 11.01 -40.44
N GLU A 714 12.13 11.14 -40.33
CA GLU A 714 13.10 10.48 -41.21
C GLU A 714 13.01 8.95 -41.14
N ARG A 715 12.92 8.37 -39.93
CA ARG A 715 12.77 6.92 -39.71
C ARG A 715 11.48 6.37 -40.32
N GLU A 716 10.37 7.09 -40.16
CA GLU A 716 9.06 6.70 -40.71
C GLU A 716 8.97 6.87 -42.24
N GLY A 717 9.98 7.48 -42.88
CA GLY A 717 10.07 7.71 -44.32
C GLY A 717 9.29 8.92 -44.83
N VAL A 718 8.86 9.82 -43.94
CA VAL A 718 8.07 11.02 -44.25
C VAL A 718 8.71 12.21 -43.54
N PRO A 719 9.78 12.83 -44.09
CA PRO A 719 10.57 13.84 -43.38
C PRO A 719 9.81 15.10 -42.96
N ASP A 720 8.72 15.42 -43.67
CA ASP A 720 7.82 16.54 -43.39
C ASP A 720 6.61 16.16 -42.49
N LEU A 721 6.61 14.97 -41.89
CA LEU A 721 5.48 14.47 -41.08
C LEU A 721 5.08 15.43 -39.94
N VAL A 722 6.06 16.02 -39.25
CA VAL A 722 5.79 16.94 -38.12
C VAL A 722 5.04 18.21 -38.57
N ASP A 723 5.29 18.66 -39.80
CA ASP A 723 4.59 19.81 -40.41
C ASP A 723 3.17 19.44 -40.90
N ARG A 724 2.91 18.15 -41.14
CA ARG A 724 1.57 17.63 -41.49
C ARG A 724 0.71 17.37 -40.25
N ILE A 725 1.30 17.18 -39.08
CA ILE A 725 0.59 17.03 -37.79
C ILE A 725 0.01 18.40 -37.38
N ALA A 726 -1.26 18.45 -37.01
CA ALA A 726 -1.90 19.68 -36.51
C ALA A 726 -1.44 20.03 -35.07
N ASP A 727 -1.69 21.26 -34.63
CA ASP A 727 -1.55 21.68 -33.22
C ASP A 727 -2.58 22.77 -32.86
N GLU A 728 -2.57 23.25 -31.61
CA GLU A 728 -3.56 24.21 -31.11
C GLU A 728 -3.49 25.61 -31.75
N ARG A 729 -2.44 25.91 -32.54
CA ARG A 729 -2.28 27.18 -33.26
C ARG A 729 -3.18 27.25 -34.49
N ASP A 730 -3.42 26.10 -35.12
CA ASP A 730 -4.14 25.96 -36.39
C ASP A 730 -5.47 25.19 -36.27
N VAL A 731 -5.58 24.24 -35.34
CA VAL A 731 -6.72 23.30 -35.25
C VAL A 731 -7.18 23.09 -33.80
N THR A 732 -8.45 23.38 -33.52
CA THR A 732 -9.05 23.31 -32.18
C THR A 732 -10.30 22.44 -32.09
N SER A 733 -10.75 21.87 -33.21
CA SER A 733 -11.92 21.00 -33.31
C SER A 733 -11.71 19.81 -34.24
N VAL A 734 -12.52 18.76 -34.10
CA VAL A 734 -12.44 17.57 -34.98
C VAL A 734 -12.75 17.91 -36.45
N ASP A 735 -13.70 18.81 -36.72
CA ASP A 735 -14.05 19.21 -38.09
C ASP A 735 -12.85 19.89 -38.78
N GLU A 736 -12.18 20.82 -38.09
CA GLU A 736 -10.94 21.46 -38.57
C GLU A 736 -9.81 20.42 -38.78
N LEU A 737 -9.70 19.42 -37.89
CA LEU A 737 -8.69 18.36 -38.00
C LEU A 737 -8.92 17.48 -39.23
N VAL A 738 -10.19 17.16 -39.53
CA VAL A 738 -10.60 16.40 -40.72
C VAL A 738 -10.29 17.15 -42.03
N GLU A 739 -10.36 18.49 -42.01
CA GLU A 739 -9.96 19.32 -43.16
C GLU A 739 -8.44 19.44 -43.29
N TRP A 740 -7.74 19.74 -42.18
CA TRP A 740 -6.27 19.83 -42.13
C TRP A 740 -5.58 18.58 -42.65
N ILE A 741 -6.00 17.40 -42.20
CA ILE A 741 -5.45 16.10 -42.61
C ILE A 741 -5.53 15.88 -44.13
N LYS A 742 -6.59 16.38 -44.78
CA LYS A 742 -6.77 16.31 -46.23
C LYS A 742 -5.95 17.37 -46.96
N GLU A 743 -5.82 18.57 -46.39
CA GLU A 743 -5.00 19.64 -46.97
C GLU A 743 -3.51 19.28 -46.94
N LYS A 744 -3.03 18.73 -45.82
CA LYS A 744 -1.62 18.34 -45.62
C LYS A 744 -1.27 16.96 -46.16
N ASP A 745 -2.22 16.25 -46.77
CA ASP A 745 -2.02 14.88 -47.31
C ASP A 745 -1.41 13.95 -46.23
N HIS A 746 -2.01 13.92 -45.04
CA HIS A 746 -1.43 13.21 -43.89
C HIS A 746 -1.46 11.68 -44.12
N PRO A 747 -0.37 10.93 -43.83
CA PRO A 747 -0.27 9.50 -44.17
C PRO A 747 -1.36 8.61 -43.57
N VAL A 748 -2.00 9.05 -42.47
CA VAL A 748 -3.16 8.37 -41.85
C VAL A 748 -4.28 8.03 -42.86
N LEU A 749 -4.44 8.83 -43.91
CA LEU A 749 -5.43 8.64 -44.97
C LEU A 749 -5.27 7.30 -45.71
N GLU A 750 -4.06 6.74 -45.76
CA GLU A 750 -3.77 5.46 -46.43
C GLU A 750 -3.70 4.26 -45.45
N MET A 751 -3.76 4.50 -44.14
CA MET A 751 -3.46 3.49 -43.11
C MET A 751 -4.67 2.65 -42.67
N GLY A 752 -5.89 3.00 -43.10
CA GLY A 752 -7.11 2.28 -42.75
C GLY A 752 -7.51 2.37 -41.27
N VAL A 753 -8.56 1.63 -40.90
CA VAL A 753 -9.23 1.71 -39.58
C VAL A 753 -8.36 1.14 -38.45
N MET A 754 -8.28 1.85 -37.32
CA MET A 754 -7.72 1.32 -36.07
C MET A 754 -8.76 0.42 -35.37
N ARG A 755 -8.42 -0.84 -35.07
CA ARG A 755 -9.35 -1.83 -34.50
C ARG A 755 -8.78 -2.52 -33.26
N ALA A 756 -9.62 -2.67 -32.23
CA ALA A 756 -9.46 -3.70 -31.22
C ALA A 756 -10.08 -5.01 -31.74
N GLU A 757 -9.46 -6.17 -31.51
CA GLU A 757 -10.07 -7.46 -31.90
C GLU A 757 -11.08 -7.99 -30.86
N SER A 758 -11.13 -7.38 -29.66
CA SER A 758 -11.90 -7.85 -28.51
C SER A 758 -13.40 -7.50 -28.51
N GLY A 759 -13.87 -6.63 -29.39
CA GLY A 759 -15.28 -6.22 -29.47
C GLY A 759 -15.50 -4.71 -29.56
N GLU A 760 -16.75 -4.30 -29.76
CA GLU A 760 -17.12 -2.92 -30.06
C GLU A 760 -16.72 -1.94 -28.94
N VAL A 761 -16.01 -0.86 -29.32
CA VAL A 761 -15.82 0.30 -28.45
C VAL A 761 -17.17 1.03 -28.36
N GLU A 762 -17.89 0.87 -27.24
CA GLU A 762 -19.07 1.70 -26.97
C GLU A 762 -18.62 3.17 -26.90
N ALA A 763 -19.13 3.97 -27.84
CA ALA A 763 -18.83 5.40 -27.89
C ALA A 763 -19.29 6.06 -26.59
N ALA A 764 -18.38 6.80 -25.93
CA ALA A 764 -18.65 7.48 -24.68
C ALA A 764 -19.94 8.32 -24.78
N PRO A 765 -20.86 8.23 -23.80
CA PRO A 765 -22.15 8.92 -23.88
C PRO A 765 -21.93 10.43 -23.94
N LYS A 766 -22.46 11.07 -24.99
CA LYS A 766 -22.45 12.54 -25.11
C LYS A 766 -23.06 13.14 -23.84
N ALA A 767 -22.27 13.97 -23.15
CA ALA A 767 -22.69 14.64 -21.92
C ALA A 767 -24.06 15.33 -22.12
N PRO A 768 -25.11 14.97 -21.35
CA PRO A 768 -26.42 15.57 -21.52
C PRO A 768 -26.39 17.06 -21.22
N ALA A 769 -26.81 17.89 -22.18
CA ALA A 769 -27.04 19.30 -21.92
C ALA A 769 -28.10 19.46 -20.81
N ALA A 770 -27.77 20.22 -19.77
CA ALA A 770 -28.60 20.33 -18.57
C ALA A 770 -29.99 20.92 -18.88
N ALA A 771 -30.99 20.03 -18.97
CA ALA A 771 -32.40 20.37 -19.10
C ALA A 771 -33.12 20.06 -17.78
N LYS A 772 -33.92 21.03 -17.30
CA LYS A 772 -34.65 20.94 -16.04
C LYS A 772 -35.78 19.89 -16.14
N GLU A 773 -35.82 18.91 -15.24
CA GLU A 773 -36.96 18.00 -15.12
C GLU A 773 -38.11 18.61 -14.30
N GLU A 774 -39.30 18.65 -14.90
CA GLU A 774 -40.57 18.60 -14.19
C GLU A 774 -41.08 17.14 -14.21
N ALA A 775 -41.37 16.56 -13.05
CA ALA A 775 -41.82 15.18 -12.94
C ALA A 775 -43.29 14.99 -13.37
N PRO A 776 -43.64 13.86 -14.02
CA PRO A 776 -44.87 13.18 -13.64
C PRO A 776 -44.88 11.63 -13.71
N LYS A 777 -45.18 11.02 -12.55
CA LYS A 777 -46.19 9.96 -12.33
C LYS A 777 -46.18 8.66 -13.17
N ALA A 778 -45.73 7.61 -12.48
CA ALA A 778 -46.05 6.17 -12.57
C ALA A 778 -47.22 5.65 -13.44
N LYS A 779 -46.99 4.46 -14.03
CA LYS A 779 -48.00 3.41 -14.27
C LYS A 779 -47.39 2.02 -14.11
N VAL A 780 -48.22 1.06 -13.71
CA VAL A 780 -47.89 -0.36 -13.47
C VAL A 780 -48.53 -1.21 -14.58
N GLU A 781 -47.79 -2.18 -15.12
CA GLU A 781 -48.34 -3.31 -15.90
C GLU A 781 -47.45 -4.56 -15.69
N ALA A 782 -47.99 -5.77 -15.92
CA ALA A 782 -47.41 -7.01 -15.37
C ALA A 782 -47.50 -8.24 -16.27
N LYS A 783 -46.47 -9.11 -16.14
CA LYS A 783 -46.41 -10.54 -16.55
C LYS A 783 -46.35 -10.83 -18.08
N PRO A 784 -45.86 -12.01 -18.54
CA PRO A 784 -45.86 -13.32 -17.86
C PRO A 784 -44.51 -14.09 -17.85
N ALA A 785 -44.56 -15.35 -17.37
CA ALA A 785 -43.41 -16.24 -17.16
C ALA A 785 -43.48 -17.53 -18.00
N GLU A 786 -42.32 -18.00 -18.44
CA GLU A 786 -41.96 -19.33 -19.01
C GLU A 786 -40.43 -19.50 -18.83
N LYS A 787 -39.78 -20.68 -18.80
CA LYS A 787 -40.17 -22.10 -18.66
C LYS A 787 -38.90 -22.86 -18.21
N ALA A 788 -39.03 -23.99 -17.51
CA ALA A 788 -37.90 -24.86 -17.15
C ALA A 788 -37.63 -25.96 -18.21
N PRO A 789 -36.37 -26.39 -18.42
CA PRO A 789 -36.04 -27.59 -19.19
C PRO A 789 -35.60 -28.80 -18.33
N GLU A 790 -35.70 -29.97 -18.97
CA GLU A 790 -35.70 -31.36 -18.52
C GLU A 790 -34.42 -31.99 -17.88
N LYS A 791 -34.60 -33.23 -17.40
CA LYS A 791 -33.58 -34.25 -17.05
C LYS A 791 -33.80 -35.47 -17.98
N ALA A 792 -32.88 -36.40 -18.26
CA ALA A 792 -31.52 -36.71 -17.79
C ALA A 792 -30.75 -37.44 -18.94
N PRO A 793 -29.53 -37.97 -18.75
CA PRO A 793 -29.43 -39.36 -18.23
C PRO A 793 -28.21 -39.68 -17.33
N LEU A 794 -28.27 -40.85 -16.68
CA LEU A 794 -27.24 -41.47 -15.82
C LEU A 794 -26.28 -42.35 -16.63
N VAL A 795 -24.97 -42.35 -16.31
CA VAL A 795 -24.05 -43.46 -16.65
C VAL A 795 -22.97 -43.68 -15.57
N GLU A 796 -22.88 -44.94 -15.11
CA GLU A 796 -21.79 -45.70 -14.43
C GLU A 796 -21.14 -45.30 -13.09
N GLU A 797 -21.05 -46.32 -12.22
CA GLU A 797 -20.33 -46.36 -10.95
C GLU A 797 -18.85 -46.77 -11.14
N ALA A 798 -17.93 -46.13 -10.42
CA ALA A 798 -16.55 -46.61 -10.25
C ALA A 798 -16.32 -47.13 -8.81
N LYS A 799 -15.59 -48.25 -8.69
CA LYS A 799 -15.40 -49.00 -7.43
C LYS A 799 -14.53 -48.25 -6.39
N PRO A 800 -14.73 -48.51 -5.08
CA PRO A 800 -13.99 -47.81 -4.02
C PRO A 800 -12.52 -48.24 -3.96
N VAL A 801 -11.63 -47.25 -3.87
CA VAL A 801 -10.19 -47.44 -3.56
C VAL A 801 -10.01 -47.65 -2.06
N SER A 802 -9.14 -48.59 -1.68
CA SER A 802 -8.83 -48.95 -0.30
C SER A 802 -8.16 -47.81 0.49
N LYS A 803 -8.53 -47.66 1.77
CA LYS A 803 -7.90 -46.71 2.70
C LYS A 803 -6.37 -46.95 2.82
N PRO A 804 -5.53 -45.90 2.85
CA PRO A 804 -4.14 -46.03 3.26
C PRO A 804 -4.02 -46.37 4.76
N ALA A 805 -2.98 -47.10 5.12
CA ALA A 805 -2.67 -47.46 6.51
C ALA A 805 -2.10 -46.25 7.29
N PRO A 806 -2.27 -46.18 8.62
CA PRO A 806 -1.72 -45.08 9.42
C PRO A 806 -0.18 -45.10 9.45
N ALA A 807 0.41 -43.91 9.47
CA ALA A 807 1.87 -43.73 9.53
C ALA A 807 2.47 -44.30 10.83
N PRO A 808 3.73 -44.80 10.79
CA PRO A 808 4.40 -45.29 11.99
C PRO A 808 4.70 -44.15 12.98
N ALA A 809 4.62 -44.45 14.27
CA ALA A 809 4.87 -43.49 15.34
C ALA A 809 6.34 -42.99 15.34
N PRO A 810 6.59 -41.72 15.70
CA PRO A 810 7.95 -41.17 15.76
C PRO A 810 8.78 -41.87 16.83
N THR A 811 10.05 -42.12 16.52
CA THR A 811 11.05 -42.66 17.46
C THR A 811 11.35 -41.63 18.56
N PRO A 812 11.56 -42.02 19.83
CA PRO A 812 11.89 -41.08 20.89
C PRO A 812 13.15 -40.27 20.58
N ALA A 813 13.12 -38.97 20.83
CA ALA A 813 14.28 -38.10 20.70
C ALA A 813 15.35 -38.49 21.74
N THR A 814 16.60 -38.56 21.31
CA THR A 814 17.73 -38.78 22.22
C THR A 814 17.94 -37.51 23.07
N GLU A 815 17.97 -37.65 24.40
CA GLU A 815 18.16 -36.50 25.30
C GLU A 815 19.55 -35.86 25.11
N LEU A 816 19.58 -34.53 25.02
CA LEU A 816 20.82 -33.76 24.97
C LEU A 816 21.41 -33.63 26.39
N PRO A 817 22.75 -33.75 26.56
CA PRO A 817 23.39 -33.48 27.84
C PRO A 817 23.15 -32.02 28.29
N ALA A 818 22.97 -31.82 29.61
CA ALA A 818 22.61 -30.52 30.19
C ALA A 818 23.62 -29.38 29.91
N ASP A 819 24.87 -29.73 29.61
CA ASP A 819 26.00 -28.79 29.49
C ASP A 819 26.50 -28.61 28.03
N ALA A 820 25.70 -29.01 27.03
CA ALA A 820 26.11 -28.96 25.62
C ALA A 820 26.26 -27.52 25.10
N ASN A 821 27.37 -27.23 24.41
CA ASN A 821 27.63 -25.88 23.87
C ASN A 821 26.87 -25.62 22.55
N VAL A 822 26.81 -24.35 22.13
CA VAL A 822 26.06 -23.92 20.93
C VAL A 822 26.45 -24.68 19.65
N GLN A 823 27.74 -25.02 19.48
CA GLN A 823 28.20 -25.80 18.32
C GLN A 823 27.79 -27.27 18.42
N GLN A 824 27.79 -27.87 19.61
CA GLN A 824 27.30 -29.24 19.83
C GLN A 824 25.79 -29.35 19.61
N ILE A 825 25.01 -28.35 20.04
CA ILE A 825 23.57 -28.26 19.79
C ILE A 825 23.29 -28.08 18.29
N ALA A 826 24.08 -27.23 17.60
CA ALA A 826 23.96 -27.05 16.16
C ALA A 826 24.29 -28.34 15.37
N GLN A 827 25.34 -29.05 15.76
CA GLN A 827 25.75 -30.33 15.16
C GLN A 827 24.64 -31.40 15.32
N ALA A 828 24.14 -31.59 16.55
CA ALA A 828 23.07 -32.54 16.81
C ALA A 828 21.76 -32.19 16.07
N SER A 829 21.44 -30.90 15.97
CA SER A 829 20.30 -30.42 15.19
C SER A 829 20.46 -30.69 13.70
N ALA A 830 21.66 -30.47 13.15
CA ALA A 830 21.96 -30.78 11.75
C ALA A 830 21.85 -32.28 11.45
N ASP A 831 22.36 -33.14 12.35
CA ASP A 831 22.28 -34.61 12.19
C ASP A 831 20.83 -35.12 12.27
N ILE A 832 19.99 -34.54 13.14
CA ILE A 832 18.55 -34.84 13.22
C ILE A 832 17.84 -34.42 11.91
N VAL A 833 18.11 -33.22 11.40
CA VAL A 833 17.50 -32.72 10.16
C VAL A 833 17.94 -33.56 8.96
N LEU A 834 19.24 -33.86 8.83
CA LEU A 834 19.77 -34.73 7.77
C LEU A 834 19.22 -36.15 7.86
N GLY A 835 19.06 -36.70 9.08
CA GLY A 835 18.41 -37.99 9.31
C GLY A 835 16.94 -38.00 8.87
N SER A 836 16.18 -36.95 9.19
CA SER A 836 14.78 -36.80 8.77
C SER A 836 14.63 -36.67 7.25
N ILE A 837 15.50 -35.87 6.60
CA ILE A 837 15.55 -35.74 5.13
C ILE A 837 15.90 -37.08 4.49
N ARG A 838 16.90 -37.81 5.02
CA ARG A 838 17.31 -39.14 4.53
C ARG A 838 16.18 -40.16 4.63
N ASN A 839 15.42 -40.16 5.72
CA ASN A 839 14.27 -41.04 5.89
C ASN A 839 13.13 -40.70 4.91
N ALA A 840 12.84 -39.42 4.70
CA ALA A 840 11.86 -38.96 3.72
C ALA A 840 12.26 -39.35 2.28
N LEU A 841 13.53 -39.14 1.89
CA LEU A 841 14.03 -39.54 0.58
C LEU A 841 13.94 -41.07 0.36
N THR A 842 14.25 -41.84 1.41
CA THR A 842 14.20 -43.32 1.35
C THR A 842 12.76 -43.84 1.25
N ALA A 843 11.79 -43.15 1.86
CA ALA A 843 10.37 -43.45 1.71
C ALA A 843 9.90 -43.14 0.28
N ALA A 844 10.19 -41.94 -0.23
CA ALA A 844 9.84 -41.53 -1.59
C ALA A 844 10.45 -42.44 -2.68
N LEU A 845 11.72 -42.84 -2.53
CA LEU A 845 12.36 -43.79 -3.44
C LEU A 845 11.71 -45.18 -3.43
N ARG A 846 11.15 -45.62 -2.30
CA ARG A 846 10.38 -46.87 -2.21
C ARG A 846 9.01 -46.77 -2.86
N GLU A 847 8.30 -45.65 -2.70
CA GLU A 847 7.01 -45.41 -3.38
C GLU A 847 7.19 -45.34 -4.91
N LEU A 848 8.34 -44.86 -5.38
CA LEU A 848 8.72 -44.84 -6.80
C LEU A 848 9.37 -46.15 -7.30
N GLY A 849 9.42 -47.21 -6.48
CA GLY A 849 9.90 -48.54 -6.89
C GLY A 849 11.42 -48.71 -7.02
N GLY A 850 12.21 -47.75 -6.54
CA GLY A 850 13.67 -47.79 -6.57
C GLY A 850 14.30 -48.54 -5.38
N VAL A 851 15.51 -49.07 -5.58
CA VAL A 851 16.36 -49.63 -4.51
C VAL A 851 17.48 -48.63 -4.19
N ALA A 852 17.59 -48.23 -2.92
CA ALA A 852 18.63 -47.30 -2.48
C ALA A 852 20.01 -48.00 -2.40
N PRO A 853 21.11 -47.37 -2.86
CA PRO A 853 22.45 -47.94 -2.78
C PRO A 853 23.04 -47.85 -1.36
N GLU A 854 23.77 -48.89 -0.93
CA GLU A 854 24.63 -48.83 0.26
C GLU A 854 25.97 -48.14 -0.06
N MET A 855 26.37 -47.18 0.76
CA MET A 855 27.67 -46.48 0.66
C MET A 855 28.22 -46.11 2.05
N PRO A 856 29.54 -45.90 2.18
CA PRO A 856 30.30 -46.30 3.37
C PRO A 856 30.27 -45.31 4.54
N ALA A 857 30.72 -45.79 5.70
CA ALA A 857 30.80 -45.02 6.94
C ALA A 857 31.76 -43.82 6.83
N ALA A 858 31.36 -42.68 7.42
CA ALA A 858 32.14 -41.44 7.44
C ALA A 858 33.35 -41.55 8.39
N PRO A 859 34.47 -40.85 8.09
CA PRO A 859 35.67 -40.87 8.93
C PRO A 859 35.48 -40.04 10.20
N THR A 860 36.05 -40.51 11.32
CA THR A 860 36.04 -39.81 12.61
C THR A 860 37.11 -38.71 12.67
N ALA A 861 36.71 -37.51 13.13
CA ALA A 861 37.63 -36.39 13.37
C ALA A 861 38.42 -36.57 14.69
N PRO A 862 39.66 -36.04 14.79
CA PRO A 862 40.50 -36.20 15.99
C PRO A 862 40.09 -35.29 17.15
N ALA A 863 40.34 -35.74 18.38
CA ALA A 863 39.97 -35.04 19.61
C ALA A 863 40.84 -33.79 19.88
N VAL A 864 40.19 -32.71 20.34
CA VAL A 864 40.82 -31.46 20.77
C VAL A 864 41.09 -31.50 22.28
N GLN A 865 42.29 -31.10 22.71
CA GLN A 865 42.65 -31.00 24.13
C GLN A 865 42.25 -29.64 24.74
N PRO A 866 42.03 -29.54 26.08
CA PRO A 866 41.61 -28.30 26.73
C PRO A 866 42.76 -27.29 26.88
N VAL A 867 42.44 -26.00 26.80
CA VAL A 867 43.36 -24.89 27.05
C VAL A 867 43.16 -24.35 28.47
N THR A 868 44.24 -24.04 29.18
CA THR A 868 44.26 -23.57 30.58
C THR A 868 43.97 -22.08 30.74
N GLU A 869 43.58 -21.71 31.97
CA GLU A 869 43.18 -20.36 32.42
C GLU A 869 44.21 -19.25 32.14
N ARG A 870 43.72 -18.01 32.07
CA ARG A 870 44.54 -16.80 32.13
C ARG A 870 43.87 -15.72 33.00
N GLU A 871 44.71 -14.97 33.71
CA GLU A 871 44.37 -14.15 34.88
C GLU A 871 43.65 -12.83 34.56
N ALA A 872 43.08 -12.21 35.59
CA ALA A 872 42.33 -10.95 35.52
C ALA A 872 43.21 -9.71 35.82
N GLU A 873 42.84 -8.56 35.25
CA GLU A 873 43.37 -7.23 35.58
C GLU A 873 42.22 -6.21 35.84
N PRO A 874 42.46 -5.09 36.55
CA PRO A 874 41.46 -4.55 37.49
C PRO A 874 40.77 -3.22 37.10
N GLU A 875 39.74 -2.86 37.88
CA GLU A 875 38.96 -1.61 37.79
C GLU A 875 39.74 -0.32 38.09
N ILE A 876 39.27 0.81 37.55
CA ILE A 876 39.69 2.18 37.91
C ILE A 876 38.45 2.98 38.34
N ALA A 877 38.52 3.66 39.48
CA ALA A 877 37.42 4.40 40.10
C ALA A 877 37.62 5.93 40.06
N GLU A 878 36.50 6.68 40.07
CA GLU A 878 36.47 8.15 40.03
C GLU A 878 36.82 8.85 41.37
N PRO A 879 37.24 10.14 41.34
CA PRO A 879 37.80 10.83 42.50
C PRO A 879 36.76 11.53 43.41
N LYS A 880 36.96 11.41 44.73
CA LYS A 880 36.16 12.14 45.75
C LYS A 880 36.61 13.60 45.91
N ARG A 881 35.65 14.52 46.05
CA ARG A 881 35.85 15.81 46.76
C ARG A 881 35.32 15.71 48.20
N ALA A 882 35.98 16.42 49.11
CA ALA A 882 35.69 16.34 50.55
C ALA A 882 35.25 17.71 51.11
N ARG A 883 34.10 17.75 51.79
CA ARG A 883 34.05 17.91 53.25
C ARG A 883 32.67 17.60 53.81
#